data_AF-A0A2E5HML5-F1
#
_entry.id   AF-A0A2E5HML5-F1
#
_cell.length_a   1.000
_cell.length_b   1.000
_cell.length_c   1.000
_cell.angle_alpha   90.00
_cell.angle_beta   90.00
_cell.angle_gamma   90.00
#
_symmetry.space_group_name_H-M   'P 1'
#
loop_
_entity.id
_entity.type
_entity.pdbx_description
1 polymer ?
#
loop_
_entity_poly.entity_id
_entity_poly.type
_entity_poly.pdbx_seq_one_letter_code
_entity_poly.pdbx_strand_id
1 'polypeptide(L)'
;MVWANIEALYLLLLIPALIALFSAHAWWKQQRLAELGEHTLVRRLVARHSGRKEVLKFALVMMGLTLCIIALARPQWGEKPRTLKREGIDIAVALDISQSMLAQDANPSRLRAAKDELSRVLGQLNGDRVGLVVYAGISFAQSPLTADYGAIQFYLNKLDPGMIPVGGTASGRALIDSIELLTGERLKRGSDEARVASKEHKRAKTQIILLITDGEDHQGDPKEAAELAKERGIRVYTVGFGSDKGEPIPMHDSSGNLTGYKKDRQGNTVYTKLNADQLKEIAETSGGQYFHYEGKGTIANAVTRTLNKLEREELATLLRVQREERFYLALIPGLLLLLLATLIGERRGTHFGLWRRRRKSKDAETRARALLPWLLLPLGAVSVANQGCDALHDALVVSKVTLVERGNARMKEGEAKEALELYLQAEKKVPSTPELHYDLGSARTEADAPEQGVTRLSRAVESQDAELRFKALFNLGVAYFRQEKWEEALEAFKGALRLKPDHEEAKIAYEVALAKVYPPCSELDDDAEENDTRDAPTELAQPKREDLALCGGDDDWYMTPVYPGSIIRARGTFKRLREKEPGDGPMISNPEQLRIAIFGPGDEVLAISQREPEPTEEDAAAQEANQTNKGKEKEETIREIGPLRLTAEMLQVPPPMNEQNAQPALVRVTADEPLEFAYDLEVMVIPPCFALEDDYEDNDTLESAARLEPEAEQPVHICKGDEDWYTIDVEPGEDLFIDVVASVDAETETIPQLEVELMDAAGETRLSETETLSTPVGPLFGVALRASEERRTAVLRVRGVDGEQQGPYTLKIYRYPPCEQGGDDRLEENDSAAKAQDLIRDEGPIRHLRLCPGDQDFYRLDSKKGDKIVLGIKHDELDPEVEAEAPVAMRLMNEAGDTIITESAAVEVPPPAKAPVQRAVATEEVEEDVVYTLEVSSQAEAPRFYHLIPMDGDKAQKRPQDQQQQQDGEQGDEEQEQEQSDQGEQGDEEQDEQQEQQPQPGDEEQDEEQEEQQDEGEASEAEEREAEKQNMKEILENLEDSDNNFQLRKALEDVPNRYIENDW
;
A
#
# COMPACT_ATOMS: atom_id res chain seq x y z
N MET A 1 5.27 50.99 -35.54
CA MET A 1 4.99 49.92 -36.51
C MET A 1 6.32 49.33 -36.95
N VAL A 2 6.47 48.02 -36.83
CA VAL A 2 7.64 47.25 -37.31
C VAL A 2 7.11 46.08 -38.15
N TRP A 3 7.89 45.55 -39.09
CA TRP A 3 7.50 44.40 -39.91
C TRP A 3 8.23 43.15 -39.39
N ALA A 4 7.50 42.08 -39.08
CA ALA A 4 8.13 40.85 -38.59
C ALA A 4 8.90 40.11 -39.69
N ASN A 5 8.42 40.20 -40.94
CA ASN A 5 9.12 39.72 -42.13
C ASN A 5 9.22 40.85 -43.17
N ILE A 6 10.33 41.59 -43.12
CA ILE A 6 10.57 42.70 -44.05
C ILE A 6 10.86 42.22 -45.48
N GLU A 7 11.35 40.99 -45.66
CA GLU A 7 11.70 40.43 -46.96
C GLU A 7 10.47 40.16 -47.84
N ALA A 8 9.33 39.81 -47.22
CA ALA A 8 8.06 39.64 -47.91
C ALA A 8 7.63 40.89 -48.70
N LEU A 9 8.06 42.10 -48.31
CA LEU A 9 7.77 43.34 -49.04
C LEU A 9 8.45 43.40 -50.43
N TYR A 10 9.53 42.65 -50.68
CA TYR A 10 10.15 42.58 -52.00
C TYR A 10 9.21 41.97 -53.07
N LEU A 11 8.22 41.16 -52.66
CA LEU A 11 7.19 40.63 -53.56
C LEU A 11 6.32 41.73 -54.19
N LEU A 12 6.27 42.94 -53.61
CA LEU A 12 5.59 44.09 -54.22
C LEU A 12 6.19 44.48 -55.59
N LEU A 13 7.44 44.09 -55.90
CA LEU A 13 8.04 44.29 -57.23
C LEU A 13 7.38 43.43 -58.33
N LEU A 14 6.66 42.37 -57.97
CA LEU A 14 5.86 41.58 -58.92
C LEU A 14 4.59 42.33 -59.38
N ILE A 15 4.06 43.25 -58.56
CA ILE A 15 2.86 44.04 -58.89
C ILE A 15 3.03 44.86 -60.18
N PRO A 16 4.05 45.74 -60.34
CA PRO A 16 4.25 46.47 -61.58
C PRO A 16 4.64 45.56 -62.76
N ALA A 17 5.34 44.44 -62.52
CA ALA A 17 5.65 43.47 -63.58
C ALA A 17 4.38 42.81 -64.16
N LEU A 18 3.44 42.39 -63.30
CA LEU A 18 2.14 41.85 -63.70
C LEU A 18 1.27 42.90 -64.41
N ILE A 19 1.29 44.16 -63.96
CA ILE A 19 0.60 45.27 -64.64
C ILE A 19 1.19 45.54 -66.02
N ALA A 20 2.53 45.49 -66.16
CA ALA A 20 3.21 45.65 -67.43
C ALA A 20 2.89 44.49 -68.40
N LEU A 21 2.90 43.25 -67.92
CA LEU A 21 2.52 42.06 -68.70
C LEU A 21 1.05 42.13 -69.16
N PHE A 22 0.12 42.51 -68.28
CA PHE A 22 -1.28 42.70 -68.64
C PHE A 22 -1.47 43.83 -69.67
N SER A 23 -0.76 44.95 -69.51
CA SER A 23 -0.78 46.07 -70.46
C SER A 23 -0.22 45.68 -71.82
N ALA A 24 0.90 44.95 -71.85
CA ALA A 24 1.52 44.43 -73.07
C ALA A 24 0.60 43.41 -73.78
N HIS A 25 -0.01 42.50 -73.03
CA HIS A 25 -1.00 41.56 -73.56
C HIS A 25 -2.23 42.29 -74.12
N ALA A 26 -2.77 43.28 -73.42
CA ALA A 26 -3.91 44.07 -73.87
C ALA A 26 -3.60 44.90 -75.14
N TRP A 27 -2.37 45.42 -75.27
CA TRP A 27 -1.89 46.13 -76.45
C TRP A 27 -1.68 45.19 -77.65
N TRP A 28 -1.00 44.07 -77.45
CA TRP A 28 -0.82 43.02 -78.46
C TRP A 28 -2.16 42.45 -78.96
N LYS A 29 -3.10 42.22 -78.04
CA LYS A 29 -4.48 41.81 -78.32
C LYS A 29 -5.21 42.85 -79.18
N GLN A 30 -4.99 44.15 -78.96
CA GLN A 30 -5.54 45.22 -79.82
C GLN A 30 -4.88 45.24 -81.21
N GLN A 31 -3.57 45.03 -81.32
CA GLN A 31 -2.87 44.94 -82.62
C GLN A 31 -3.36 43.75 -83.45
N ARG A 32 -3.40 42.54 -82.87
CA ARG A 32 -3.92 41.35 -83.56
C ARG A 32 -5.40 41.49 -83.94
N LEU A 33 -6.22 42.17 -83.13
CA LEU A 33 -7.60 42.50 -83.47
C LEU A 33 -7.75 43.56 -84.59
N ALA A 34 -6.70 44.30 -84.92
CA ALA A 34 -6.68 45.21 -86.08
C ALA A 34 -6.23 44.49 -87.37
N GLU A 35 -5.37 43.47 -87.26
CA GLU A 35 -4.95 42.62 -88.39
C GLU A 35 -6.08 41.67 -88.87
N LEU A 36 -7.00 41.28 -87.98
CA LEU A 36 -8.08 40.31 -88.24
C LEU A 36 -9.24 40.82 -89.13
N GLY A 37 -9.07 41.94 -89.83
CA GLY A 37 -9.99 42.43 -90.86
C GLY A 37 -10.88 43.60 -90.46
N GLU A 38 -11.97 43.80 -91.21
CA GLU A 38 -12.77 45.03 -91.16
C GLU A 38 -13.32 45.33 -89.75
N HIS A 39 -12.96 46.51 -89.20
CA HIS A 39 -13.24 46.89 -87.80
C HIS A 39 -14.73 46.81 -87.40
N THR A 40 -15.65 46.96 -88.34
CA THR A 40 -17.11 46.82 -88.17
C THR A 40 -17.51 45.39 -87.80
N LEU A 41 -16.85 44.40 -88.41
CA LEU A 41 -17.19 42.99 -88.38
C LEU A 41 -16.52 42.30 -87.18
N VAL A 42 -15.23 42.56 -86.96
CA VAL A 42 -14.50 42.12 -85.76
C VAL A 42 -15.17 42.63 -84.48
N ARG A 43 -15.61 43.91 -84.46
CA ARG A 43 -16.32 44.51 -83.32
C ARG A 43 -17.71 43.91 -83.07
N ARG A 44 -18.35 43.28 -84.06
CA ARG A 44 -19.58 42.48 -83.88
C ARG A 44 -19.29 41.10 -83.29
N LEU A 45 -18.26 40.40 -83.78
CA LEU A 45 -17.85 39.10 -83.26
C LEU A 45 -17.42 39.18 -81.79
N VAL A 46 -16.64 40.20 -81.43
CA VAL A 46 -16.14 40.44 -80.07
C VAL A 46 -17.14 41.24 -79.20
N ALA A 47 -18.35 41.55 -79.70
CA ALA A 47 -19.31 42.44 -79.03
C ALA A 47 -19.71 41.99 -77.60
N ARG A 48 -19.72 40.68 -77.34
CA ARG A 48 -20.04 40.09 -76.04
C ARG A 48 -18.95 40.26 -74.98
N HIS A 49 -17.73 40.66 -75.33
CA HIS A 49 -16.63 40.86 -74.37
C HIS A 49 -16.59 42.30 -73.82
N SER A 50 -16.19 42.48 -72.56
CA SER A 50 -16.18 43.80 -71.90
C SER A 50 -14.80 44.16 -71.33
N GLY A 51 -13.95 44.80 -72.13
CA GLY A 51 -12.62 45.25 -71.69
C GLY A 51 -12.63 46.14 -70.42
N ARG A 52 -13.70 46.91 -70.17
CA ARG A 52 -13.85 47.66 -68.90
C ARG A 52 -14.06 46.76 -67.68
N LYS A 53 -14.67 45.58 -67.84
CA LYS A 53 -14.79 44.57 -66.76
C LYS A 53 -13.50 43.77 -66.59
N GLU A 54 -12.85 43.44 -67.70
CA GLU A 54 -11.53 42.77 -67.72
C GLU A 54 -10.49 43.60 -66.95
N VAL A 55 -10.41 44.91 -67.22
CA VAL A 55 -9.55 45.86 -66.48
C VAL A 55 -9.99 46.00 -65.01
N LEU A 56 -11.29 46.09 -64.71
CA LEU A 56 -11.78 46.19 -63.33
C LEU A 56 -11.46 44.93 -62.51
N LYS A 57 -11.69 43.75 -63.07
CA LYS A 57 -11.35 42.45 -62.47
C LYS A 57 -9.84 42.35 -62.20
N PHE A 58 -9.02 42.73 -63.19
CA PHE A 58 -7.57 42.77 -63.03
C PHE A 58 -7.13 43.74 -61.91
N ALA A 59 -7.69 44.97 -61.88
CA ALA A 59 -7.37 45.95 -60.84
C ALA A 59 -7.73 45.46 -59.43
N LEU A 60 -8.87 44.79 -59.26
CA LEU A 60 -9.28 44.17 -57.99
C LEU A 60 -8.33 43.04 -57.57
N VAL A 61 -7.88 42.20 -58.51
CA VAL A 61 -6.87 41.15 -58.23
C VAL A 61 -5.54 41.78 -57.80
N MET A 62 -5.04 42.79 -58.51
CA MET A 62 -3.77 43.44 -58.16
C MET A 62 -3.84 44.14 -56.79
N MET A 63 -4.97 44.78 -56.46
CA MET A 63 -5.18 45.44 -55.17
C MET A 63 -5.32 44.41 -54.03
N GLY A 64 -6.03 43.31 -54.25
CA GLY A 64 -6.12 42.20 -53.31
C GLY A 64 -4.77 41.54 -53.05
N LEU A 65 -4.01 41.23 -54.11
CA LEU A 65 -2.67 40.63 -54.00
C LEU A 65 -1.67 41.54 -53.28
N THR A 66 -1.75 42.86 -53.52
CA THR A 66 -0.94 43.87 -52.79
C THR A 66 -1.21 43.81 -51.29
N LEU A 67 -2.48 43.74 -50.88
CA LEU A 67 -2.86 43.63 -49.47
C LEU A 67 -2.46 42.29 -48.84
N CYS A 68 -2.55 41.18 -49.58
CA CYS A 68 -2.05 39.88 -49.12
C CYS A 68 -0.52 39.88 -48.89
N ILE A 69 0.26 40.58 -49.74
CA ILE A 69 1.72 40.75 -49.54
C ILE A 69 1.99 41.60 -48.28
N ILE A 70 1.22 42.67 -48.06
CA ILE A 70 1.32 43.49 -46.85
C ILE A 70 0.96 42.69 -45.59
N ALA A 71 -0.01 41.77 -45.67
CA ALA A 71 -0.31 40.85 -44.57
C ALA A 71 0.83 39.85 -44.32
N LEU A 72 1.42 39.28 -45.38
CA LEU A 72 2.55 38.34 -45.29
C LEU A 72 3.80 38.96 -44.64
N ALA A 73 3.99 40.27 -44.79
CA ALA A 73 5.06 41.02 -44.11
C ALA A 73 4.84 41.20 -42.59
N ARG A 74 3.69 40.77 -42.06
CA ARG A 74 3.32 40.75 -40.63
C ARG A 74 3.62 42.08 -39.92
N PRO A 75 2.85 43.14 -40.20
CA PRO A 75 3.03 44.42 -39.51
C PRO A 75 2.61 44.30 -38.04
N GLN A 76 3.45 44.84 -37.16
CA GLN A 76 3.33 44.77 -35.70
C GLN A 76 3.20 46.16 -35.08
N TRP A 77 2.20 46.35 -34.22
CA TRP A 77 2.06 47.50 -33.32
C TRP A 77 1.02 47.26 -32.22
N GLY A 78 1.21 47.96 -31.11
CA GLY A 78 0.59 47.65 -29.82
C GLY A 78 1.57 46.87 -28.94
N GLU A 79 1.45 47.06 -27.64
CA GLU A 79 2.31 46.46 -26.61
C GLU A 79 1.39 45.80 -25.59
N LYS A 80 1.55 44.49 -25.38
CA LYS A 80 0.80 43.76 -24.35
C LYS A 80 1.66 43.73 -23.07
N PRO A 81 1.22 44.33 -21.95
CA PRO A 81 1.87 44.09 -20.67
C PRO A 81 1.67 42.62 -20.31
N ARG A 82 2.76 41.88 -20.11
CA ARG A 82 2.72 40.48 -19.68
C ARG A 82 2.93 40.46 -18.17
N THR A 83 1.96 39.96 -17.42
CA THR A 83 2.10 39.61 -16.01
C THR A 83 2.97 38.37 -15.88
N LEU A 84 4.28 38.55 -15.98
CA LEU A 84 5.26 37.50 -15.73
C LEU A 84 5.28 37.19 -14.23
N LYS A 85 5.05 35.92 -13.88
CA LYS A 85 5.35 35.38 -12.55
C LYS A 85 6.86 35.50 -12.33
N ARG A 86 7.30 35.90 -11.13
CA ARG A 86 8.73 36.02 -10.81
C ARG A 86 9.30 34.62 -10.66
N GLU A 87 10.01 34.16 -11.68
CA GLU A 87 10.91 33.00 -11.59
C GLU A 87 12.20 33.52 -10.90
N GLY A 88 12.48 33.03 -9.68
CA GLY A 88 13.66 33.39 -8.91
C GLY A 88 14.91 32.59 -9.33
N ILE A 89 16.03 32.82 -8.65
CA ILE A 89 17.31 32.15 -8.93
C ILE A 89 17.34 30.77 -8.26
N ASP A 90 17.95 29.76 -8.89
CA ASP A 90 18.28 28.48 -8.26
C ASP A 90 19.67 28.55 -7.61
N ILE A 91 19.74 28.26 -6.30
CA ILE A 91 20.94 28.43 -5.46
C ILE A 91 21.26 27.10 -4.77
N ALA A 92 22.37 26.45 -5.12
CA ALA A 92 22.90 25.36 -4.32
C ALA A 92 23.95 25.90 -3.34
N VAL A 93 23.76 25.69 -2.04
CA VAL A 93 24.72 26.11 -1.01
C VAL A 93 25.54 24.91 -0.58
N ALA A 94 26.83 24.92 -0.89
CA ALA A 94 27.77 23.88 -0.46
C ALA A 94 28.48 24.34 0.82
N LEU A 95 28.04 23.82 1.97
CA LEU A 95 28.56 24.19 3.29
C LEU A 95 29.55 23.14 3.82
N ASP A 96 30.77 23.60 4.05
CA ASP A 96 31.81 22.84 4.73
C ASP A 96 31.47 22.70 6.22
N ILE A 97 31.36 21.45 6.66
CA ILE A 97 31.18 21.06 8.06
C ILE A 97 32.38 20.24 8.56
N SER A 98 33.53 20.33 7.89
CA SER A 98 34.75 19.66 8.32
C SER A 98 35.27 20.23 9.65
N GLN A 99 36.16 19.47 10.27
CA GLN A 99 36.66 19.74 11.61
C GLN A 99 37.51 21.03 11.71
N SER A 100 38.05 21.55 10.61
CA SER A 100 38.71 22.87 10.60
C SER A 100 37.73 24.02 10.84
N MET A 101 36.46 23.85 10.46
CA MET A 101 35.41 24.84 10.65
C MET A 101 34.99 25.00 12.13
N LEU A 102 35.56 24.22 13.06
CA LEU A 102 35.44 24.46 14.52
C LEU A 102 36.42 25.54 15.06
N ALA A 103 37.39 26.00 14.26
CA ALA A 103 38.31 27.06 14.65
C ALA A 103 37.58 28.38 14.99
N GLN A 104 38.14 29.14 15.94
CA GLN A 104 37.47 30.29 16.59
C GLN A 104 37.95 31.66 16.08
N ASP A 105 38.75 31.70 15.01
CA ASP A 105 39.18 32.95 14.35
C ASP A 105 38.02 33.70 13.68
N ALA A 106 36.89 33.01 13.42
CA ALA A 106 35.57 33.61 13.31
C ALA A 106 34.72 33.26 14.55
N ASN A 107 34.31 34.27 15.33
CA ASN A 107 33.59 34.06 16.58
C ASN A 107 32.09 33.73 16.35
N PRO A 108 31.52 32.66 16.96
CA PRO A 108 32.14 31.77 17.96
C PRO A 108 32.92 30.57 17.37
N SER A 109 32.59 30.13 16.16
CA SER A 109 33.42 29.24 15.32
C SER A 109 33.15 29.55 13.84
N ARG A 110 34.05 29.15 12.91
CA ARG A 110 33.84 29.33 11.46
C ARG A 110 32.50 28.76 10.99
N LEU A 111 32.17 27.52 11.37
CA LEU A 111 30.90 26.87 11.04
C LEU A 111 29.70 27.62 11.64
N ARG A 112 29.77 28.05 12.89
CA ARG A 112 28.65 28.75 13.51
C ARG A 112 28.48 30.17 12.96
N ALA A 113 29.57 30.84 12.58
CA ALA A 113 29.54 32.10 11.84
C ALA A 113 28.98 31.93 10.42
N ALA A 114 29.29 30.82 9.74
CA ALA A 114 28.71 30.46 8.44
C ALA A 114 27.20 30.20 8.53
N LYS A 115 26.74 29.41 9.52
CA LYS A 115 25.31 29.21 9.84
C LYS A 115 24.60 30.55 10.14
N ASP A 116 25.27 31.46 10.88
CA ASP A 116 24.80 32.82 11.21
C ASP A 116 24.66 33.73 9.98
N GLU A 117 25.63 33.73 9.04
CA GLU A 117 25.57 34.51 7.80
C GLU A 117 24.54 33.95 6.82
N LEU A 118 24.52 32.62 6.63
CA LEU A 118 23.64 31.94 5.69
C LEU A 118 22.17 32.10 6.07
N SER A 119 21.84 31.98 7.37
CA SER A 119 20.49 32.31 7.87
C SER A 119 20.07 33.75 7.55
N ARG A 120 21.01 34.70 7.47
CA ARG A 120 20.75 36.09 7.09
C ARG A 120 20.73 36.32 5.57
N VAL A 121 21.32 35.44 4.76
CA VAL A 121 21.07 35.39 3.30
C VAL A 121 19.64 34.90 3.07
N LEU A 122 19.27 33.75 3.65
CA LEU A 122 17.94 33.14 3.53
C LEU A 122 16.82 34.12 3.89
N GLY A 123 16.95 34.83 5.03
CA GLY A 123 16.00 35.87 5.44
C GLY A 123 15.96 37.15 4.57
N GLN A 124 16.68 37.19 3.45
CA GLN A 124 16.66 38.26 2.45
C GLN A 124 16.23 37.79 1.04
N LEU A 125 16.22 36.48 0.78
CA LEU A 125 15.73 35.90 -0.48
C LEU A 125 14.21 36.04 -0.61
N ASN A 126 13.69 36.11 -1.84
CA ASN A 126 12.29 36.43 -2.07
C ASN A 126 11.74 35.76 -3.36
N GLY A 127 11.59 34.44 -3.32
CA GLY A 127 11.09 33.61 -4.44
C GLY A 127 12.16 32.83 -5.18
N ASP A 128 13.41 32.94 -4.73
CA ASP A 128 14.55 32.11 -5.12
C ASP A 128 14.42 30.71 -4.50
N ARG A 129 14.92 29.66 -5.17
CA ARG A 129 15.00 28.30 -4.60
C ARG A 129 16.40 28.05 -4.05
N VAL A 130 16.48 27.45 -2.87
CA VAL A 130 17.73 27.09 -2.21
C VAL A 130 17.76 25.60 -1.94
N GLY A 131 18.85 24.94 -2.32
CA GLY A 131 19.21 23.60 -1.88
C GLY A 131 20.48 23.63 -1.04
N LEU A 132 20.67 22.63 -0.19
CA LEU A 132 21.78 22.55 0.75
C LEU A 132 22.59 21.28 0.48
N VAL A 133 23.87 21.44 0.16
CA VAL A 133 24.88 20.38 0.09
C VAL A 133 25.80 20.55 1.29
N VAL A 134 26.09 19.49 2.01
CA VAL A 134 27.01 19.50 3.16
C VAL A 134 28.21 18.62 2.87
N TYR A 135 29.38 18.98 3.39
CA TYR A 135 30.58 18.21 3.13
C TYR A 135 31.67 18.28 4.21
N ALA A 136 32.42 17.19 4.27
CA ALA A 136 33.72 17.07 4.92
C ALA A 136 34.60 16.20 4.01
N GLY A 137 35.06 15.01 4.43
CA GLY A 137 35.79 14.07 3.57
C GLY A 137 34.92 13.34 2.53
N ILE A 138 33.60 13.46 2.64
CA ILE A 138 32.58 13.13 1.63
C ILE A 138 31.56 14.29 1.54
N SER A 139 30.67 14.26 0.56
CA SER A 139 29.62 15.27 0.37
C SER A 139 28.30 14.64 -0.08
N PHE A 140 27.18 15.28 0.26
CA PHE A 140 25.83 14.89 -0.16
C PHE A 140 24.86 16.08 -0.08
N ALA A 141 23.73 15.98 -0.78
CA ALA A 141 22.64 16.96 -0.69
C ALA A 141 21.81 16.72 0.58
N GLN A 142 21.97 17.58 1.58
CA GLN A 142 21.19 17.61 2.82
C GLN A 142 19.75 18.10 2.59
N SER A 143 19.50 18.89 1.54
CA SER A 143 18.16 19.36 1.19
C SER A 143 18.04 19.70 -0.30
N PRO A 144 16.95 19.30 -0.99
CA PRO A 144 16.72 19.62 -2.40
C PRO A 144 16.43 21.13 -2.61
N LEU A 145 16.37 21.57 -3.88
CA LEU A 145 16.03 22.95 -4.25
C LEU A 145 14.60 23.32 -3.84
N THR A 146 14.42 23.99 -2.70
CA THR A 146 13.12 24.40 -2.16
C THR A 146 13.00 25.93 -2.02
N ALA A 147 11.77 26.44 -2.08
CA ALA A 147 11.47 27.82 -1.68
C ALA A 147 11.22 27.94 -0.15
N ASP A 148 11.17 26.82 0.57
CA ASP A 148 11.03 26.81 2.03
C ASP A 148 12.38 27.06 2.73
N TYR A 149 12.62 28.33 3.05
CA TYR A 149 13.80 28.75 3.82
C TYR A 149 13.74 28.32 5.29
N GLY A 150 12.58 27.90 5.80
CA GLY A 150 12.39 27.36 7.15
C GLY A 150 12.94 25.93 7.24
N ALA A 151 12.64 25.07 6.26
CA ALA A 151 13.23 23.74 6.13
C ALA A 151 14.76 23.82 6.07
N ILE A 152 15.32 24.70 5.24
CA ILE A 152 16.78 24.93 5.17
C ILE A 152 17.33 25.42 6.52
N GLN A 153 16.63 26.29 7.24
CA GLN A 153 17.04 26.73 8.59
C GLN A 153 17.00 25.60 9.63
N PHE A 154 16.04 24.68 9.55
CA PHE A 154 15.98 23.49 10.42
C PHE A 154 17.22 22.61 10.25
N TYR A 155 17.54 22.21 9.01
CA TYR A 155 18.77 21.46 8.70
C TYR A 155 20.01 22.22 9.17
N LEU A 156 20.15 23.49 8.77
CA LEU A 156 21.30 24.31 9.14
C LEU A 156 21.48 24.41 10.65
N ASN A 157 20.42 24.48 11.45
CA ASN A 157 20.53 24.51 12.90
C ASN A 157 21.14 23.21 13.46
N LYS A 158 20.69 22.04 12.98
CA LYS A 158 21.14 20.71 13.42
C LYS A 158 22.60 20.41 13.07
N LEU A 159 23.12 20.85 11.91
CA LEU A 159 24.46 20.47 11.41
C LEU A 159 25.61 20.62 12.42
N ASP A 160 26.37 19.54 12.62
CA ASP A 160 27.60 19.49 13.42
C ASP A 160 28.70 18.64 12.74
N PRO A 161 30.01 18.96 12.90
CA PRO A 161 31.12 18.19 12.33
C PRO A 161 31.29 16.74 12.82
N GLY A 162 30.49 16.29 13.81
CA GLY A 162 30.37 14.87 14.16
C GLY A 162 29.53 14.06 13.16
N MET A 163 28.66 14.70 12.37
CA MET A 163 27.70 14.02 11.47
C MET A 163 28.33 13.37 10.23
N ILE A 164 29.59 13.67 9.92
CA ILE A 164 30.34 12.98 8.85
C ILE A 164 31.57 12.30 9.47
N PRO A 165 31.57 10.96 9.63
CA PRO A 165 32.69 10.23 10.23
C PRO A 165 33.95 10.28 9.36
N VAL A 166 33.80 10.47 8.04
CA VAL A 166 34.91 10.62 7.10
C VAL A 166 35.51 12.03 7.20
N GLY A 167 36.50 12.18 8.07
CA GLY A 167 37.26 13.43 8.23
C GLY A 167 38.08 13.80 6.97
N GLY A 168 38.13 15.10 6.69
CA GLY A 168 38.79 15.68 5.51
C GLY A 168 37.94 16.80 4.91
N THR A 169 38.28 17.21 3.69
CA THR A 169 37.57 18.26 2.95
C THR A 169 37.58 17.89 1.46
N ALA A 170 36.41 17.73 0.85
CA ALA A 170 36.22 17.27 -0.53
C ALA A 170 35.41 18.30 -1.35
N SER A 171 35.87 19.55 -1.39
CA SER A 171 35.15 20.66 -2.01
C SER A 171 34.91 20.44 -3.50
N GLY A 172 35.80 19.72 -4.20
CA GLY A 172 35.60 19.32 -5.59
C GLY A 172 34.41 18.36 -5.77
N ARG A 173 34.17 17.43 -4.84
CA ARG A 173 32.97 16.57 -4.89
C ARG A 173 31.73 17.36 -4.48
N ALA A 174 31.81 18.24 -3.47
CA ALA A 174 30.68 19.10 -3.08
C ALA A 174 30.22 20.04 -4.21
N LEU A 175 31.16 20.54 -5.05
CA LEU A 175 30.83 21.26 -6.27
C LEU A 175 30.14 20.37 -7.30
N ILE A 176 30.59 19.12 -7.50
CA ILE A 176 29.92 18.17 -8.39
C ILE A 176 28.50 17.86 -7.91
N ASP A 177 28.31 17.53 -6.63
CA ASP A 177 26.97 17.26 -6.07
C ASP A 177 26.05 18.49 -6.15
N SER A 178 26.61 19.70 -6.04
CA SER A 178 25.88 20.95 -6.27
C SER A 178 25.50 21.16 -7.74
N ILE A 179 26.32 20.72 -8.69
CA ILE A 179 25.98 20.69 -10.13
C ILE A 179 24.90 19.64 -10.39
N GLU A 180 24.99 18.43 -9.81
CA GLU A 180 23.95 17.39 -9.93
C GLU A 180 22.62 17.90 -9.35
N LEU A 181 22.63 18.56 -8.19
CA LEU A 181 21.44 19.18 -7.57
C LEU A 181 20.84 20.32 -8.42
N LEU A 182 21.66 21.17 -9.02
CA LEU A 182 21.19 22.24 -9.91
C LEU A 182 20.72 21.74 -11.28
N THR A 183 21.32 20.68 -11.83
CA THR A 183 21.06 20.21 -13.20
C THR A 183 20.18 18.96 -13.28
N GLY A 184 19.89 18.30 -12.16
CA GLY A 184 19.11 17.05 -12.12
C GLY A 184 19.61 15.99 -13.11
N GLU A 185 20.92 15.99 -13.37
CA GLU A 185 21.64 15.07 -14.22
C GLU A 185 22.70 14.38 -13.36
N ARG A 186 22.56 13.08 -13.14
CA ARG A 186 23.53 12.29 -12.35
C ARG A 186 24.81 12.10 -13.18
N LEU A 187 25.93 12.68 -12.74
CA LEU A 187 27.17 12.71 -13.51
C LEU A 187 27.91 11.36 -13.38
N LYS A 188 27.57 10.43 -14.30
CA LYS A 188 28.11 9.07 -14.33
C LYS A 188 29.63 9.00 -14.23
N ARG A 189 30.12 8.23 -13.26
CA ARG A 189 31.47 7.63 -13.27
C ARG A 189 31.41 6.29 -14.01
N GLY A 190 32.42 5.99 -14.82
CA GLY A 190 32.55 4.67 -15.47
C GLY A 190 31.79 4.53 -16.79
N SER A 191 32.09 3.45 -17.50
CA SER A 191 31.77 3.27 -18.92
C SER A 191 30.56 2.36 -19.17
N ASP A 192 29.36 2.83 -18.81
CA ASP A 192 28.10 2.16 -19.18
C ASP A 192 27.05 3.13 -19.76
N GLU A 193 26.72 2.90 -21.03
CA GLU A 193 25.87 3.78 -21.85
C GLU A 193 24.37 3.62 -21.54
N ALA A 194 23.91 4.39 -20.56
CA ALA A 194 22.50 4.76 -20.45
C ALA A 194 22.41 6.25 -20.18
N ARG A 195 21.96 7.02 -21.18
CA ARG A 195 21.78 8.47 -21.14
C ARG A 195 20.31 8.78 -20.86
N VAL A 196 19.92 8.70 -19.59
CA VAL A 196 18.62 9.24 -19.15
C VAL A 196 18.73 10.77 -19.22
N ALA A 197 18.23 11.34 -20.30
CA ALA A 197 17.98 12.78 -20.35
C ALA A 197 16.74 13.05 -19.50
N SER A 198 16.95 13.59 -18.29
CA SER A 198 15.85 14.01 -17.42
C SER A 198 14.98 15.05 -18.15
N LYS A 199 13.65 14.86 -18.07
CA LYS A 199 12.67 15.74 -18.74
C LYS A 199 12.81 17.18 -18.26
N GLU A 200 12.34 18.13 -19.07
CA GLU A 200 12.52 19.58 -18.88
C GLU A 200 11.81 20.15 -17.63
N HIS A 201 12.32 19.82 -16.45
CA HIS A 201 12.10 20.59 -15.23
C HIS A 201 12.42 22.06 -15.53
N LYS A 202 11.47 22.96 -15.27
CA LYS A 202 11.70 24.42 -15.37
C LYS A 202 12.65 24.88 -14.27
N ARG A 203 13.94 24.84 -14.60
CA ARG A 203 15.01 25.39 -13.78
C ARG A 203 15.16 26.87 -14.05
N ALA A 204 15.59 27.61 -13.04
CA ALA A 204 15.92 29.01 -13.18
C ALA A 204 17.01 29.15 -14.25
N LYS A 205 16.85 30.12 -15.15
CA LYS A 205 17.83 30.33 -16.22
C LYS A 205 19.15 30.92 -15.68
N THR A 206 19.09 31.55 -14.52
CA THR A 206 20.25 31.83 -13.67
C THR A 206 20.36 30.76 -12.58
N GLN A 207 21.47 30.03 -12.58
CA GLN A 207 21.82 29.05 -11.55
C GLN A 207 23.18 29.37 -10.93
N ILE A 208 23.30 29.21 -9.61
CA ILE A 208 24.53 29.53 -8.87
C ILE A 208 24.84 28.49 -7.79
N ILE A 209 26.13 28.37 -7.48
CA ILE A 209 26.62 27.63 -6.30
C ILE A 209 27.21 28.64 -5.32
N LEU A 210 26.93 28.48 -4.03
CA LEU A 210 27.53 29.23 -2.93
C LEU A 210 28.38 28.28 -2.08
N LEU A 211 29.68 28.20 -2.35
CA LEU A 211 30.63 27.36 -1.63
C LEU A 211 31.14 28.09 -0.38
N ILE A 212 30.96 27.51 0.80
CA ILE A 212 31.29 28.14 2.10
C ILE A 212 32.27 27.25 2.86
N THR A 213 33.50 27.72 3.09
CA THR A 213 34.63 26.90 3.59
C THR A 213 35.80 27.78 4.05
N ASP A 214 36.84 27.19 4.65
CA ASP A 214 38.17 27.79 4.76
C ASP A 214 39.10 27.48 3.58
N GLY A 215 38.71 26.56 2.69
CA GLY A 215 39.42 26.23 1.46
C GLY A 215 40.60 25.27 1.62
N GLU A 216 40.78 24.64 2.78
CA GLU A 216 41.77 23.56 2.95
C GLU A 216 41.27 22.26 2.30
N ASP A 217 41.34 22.16 0.96
CA ASP A 217 40.92 20.95 0.25
C ASP A 217 41.91 19.77 0.41
N HIS A 218 41.35 18.56 0.52
CA HIS A 218 42.09 17.32 0.74
C HIS A 218 41.74 16.21 -0.28
N GLN A 219 40.69 16.36 -1.10
CA GLN A 219 40.19 15.30 -1.98
C GLN A 219 39.52 15.82 -3.26
N GLY A 220 40.10 15.46 -4.41
CA GLY A 220 39.61 15.78 -5.75
C GLY A 220 40.40 16.90 -6.42
N ASP A 221 39.86 17.44 -7.52
CA ASP A 221 40.31 18.73 -8.08
C ASP A 221 39.12 19.71 -8.09
N PRO A 222 39.07 20.66 -7.15
CA PRO A 222 38.01 21.68 -7.10
C PRO A 222 37.98 22.62 -8.32
N LYS A 223 39.07 22.70 -9.09
CA LYS A 223 39.14 23.49 -10.32
C LYS A 223 38.45 22.80 -11.48
N GLU A 224 38.65 21.49 -11.65
CA GLU A 224 37.93 20.68 -12.66
C GLU A 224 36.41 20.80 -12.47
N ALA A 225 35.95 20.71 -11.22
CA ALA A 225 34.54 20.93 -10.88
C ALA A 225 34.05 22.37 -11.16
N ALA A 226 34.91 23.38 -10.98
CA ALA A 226 34.60 24.78 -11.33
C ALA A 226 34.56 25.04 -12.85
N GLU A 227 35.38 24.33 -13.64
CA GLU A 227 35.31 24.34 -15.10
C GLU A 227 34.01 23.67 -15.58
N LEU A 228 33.62 22.52 -15.01
CA LEU A 228 32.35 21.86 -15.31
C LEU A 228 31.12 22.73 -14.97
N ALA A 229 31.12 23.42 -13.82
CA ALA A 229 30.07 24.39 -13.48
C ALA A 229 29.91 25.47 -14.57
N LYS A 230 31.04 25.99 -15.08
CA LYS A 230 31.09 26.99 -16.14
C LYS A 230 30.47 26.49 -17.44
N GLU A 231 30.75 25.24 -17.84
CA GLU A 231 30.17 24.62 -19.04
C GLU A 231 28.65 24.49 -18.94
N ARG A 232 28.14 24.21 -17.74
CA ARG A 232 26.69 24.20 -17.44
C ARG A 232 26.07 25.60 -17.31
N GLY A 233 26.87 26.67 -17.39
CA GLY A 233 26.43 28.06 -17.20
C GLY A 233 26.23 28.49 -15.75
N ILE A 234 26.62 27.62 -14.79
CA ILE A 234 26.48 27.82 -13.35
C ILE A 234 27.67 28.64 -12.84
N ARG A 235 27.40 29.65 -12.00
CA ARG A 235 28.45 30.50 -11.41
C ARG A 235 28.72 30.09 -9.96
N VAL A 236 29.97 29.81 -9.61
CA VAL A 236 30.37 29.47 -8.24
C VAL A 236 30.85 30.73 -7.52
N TYR A 237 30.11 31.13 -6.48
CA TYR A 237 30.51 32.14 -5.51
C TYR A 237 31.15 31.44 -4.33
N THR A 238 32.33 31.88 -3.91
CA THR A 238 33.11 31.24 -2.84
C THR A 238 33.17 32.18 -1.63
N VAL A 239 33.01 31.61 -0.43
CA VAL A 239 33.00 32.35 0.83
C VAL A 239 34.05 31.77 1.76
N GLY A 240 35.15 32.51 1.94
CA GLY A 240 36.26 32.13 2.81
C GLY A 240 36.07 32.55 4.26
N PHE A 241 35.98 31.57 5.16
CA PHE A 241 36.01 31.76 6.61
C PHE A 241 37.40 31.45 7.20
N GLY A 242 37.77 32.15 8.27
CA GLY A 242 39.06 31.98 8.95
C GLY A 242 40.15 32.97 8.53
N SER A 243 41.39 32.70 8.94
CA SER A 243 42.52 33.63 8.80
C SER A 243 43.81 32.99 8.28
N ASP A 244 44.58 33.77 7.52
CA ASP A 244 45.87 33.37 6.91
C ASP A 244 46.94 32.97 7.96
N LYS A 245 46.79 33.45 9.21
CA LYS A 245 47.73 33.21 10.30
C LYS A 245 47.67 31.77 10.80
N GLY A 246 46.46 31.20 10.83
CA GLY A 246 46.16 29.86 11.29
C GLY A 246 45.83 29.80 12.77
N GLU A 247 44.75 29.09 13.08
CA GLU A 247 44.18 28.95 14.42
C GLU A 247 44.09 27.45 14.79
N PRO A 248 44.35 27.04 16.05
CA PRO A 248 44.23 25.65 16.46
C PRO A 248 42.77 25.24 16.64
N ILE A 249 42.44 24.01 16.23
CA ILE A 249 41.07 23.48 16.30
C ILE A 249 40.76 23.04 17.74
N PRO A 250 39.76 23.62 18.44
CA PRO A 250 39.41 23.25 19.80
C PRO A 250 38.60 21.94 19.86
N MET A 251 38.83 21.14 20.89
CA MET A 251 38.06 19.94 21.22
C MET A 251 37.28 20.19 22.52
N HIS A 252 36.02 19.76 22.57
CA HIS A 252 35.15 19.88 23.75
C HIS A 252 34.66 18.50 24.22
N ASP A 253 34.21 18.39 25.47
CA ASP A 253 33.47 17.22 25.97
C ASP A 253 31.96 17.35 25.68
N SER A 254 31.20 16.29 26.00
CA SER A 254 29.73 16.25 25.91
C SER A 254 29.02 17.25 26.84
N SER A 255 29.73 17.87 27.78
CA SER A 255 29.25 18.95 28.64
C SER A 255 29.65 20.36 28.13
N GLY A 256 30.32 20.44 26.98
CA GLY A 256 30.75 21.69 26.35
C GLY A 256 32.05 22.30 26.91
N ASN A 257 32.77 21.64 27.80
CA ASN A 257 34.04 22.14 28.33
C ASN A 257 35.20 21.86 27.35
N LEU A 258 36.17 22.77 27.24
CA LEU A 258 37.35 22.60 26.40
C LEU A 258 38.26 21.49 26.96
N THR A 259 38.32 20.34 26.29
CA THR A 259 39.20 19.20 26.64
C THR A 259 40.61 19.35 26.08
N GLY A 260 40.78 20.14 25.01
CA GLY A 260 42.08 20.46 24.44
C GLY A 260 41.99 21.03 23.03
N TYR A 261 43.02 20.74 22.23
CA TYR A 261 43.06 21.06 20.80
C TYR A 261 43.35 19.80 19.99
N LYS A 262 42.84 19.75 18.75
CA LYS A 262 43.05 18.62 17.83
C LYS A 262 44.53 18.40 17.55
N LYS A 263 44.95 17.13 17.55
CA LYS A 263 46.34 16.72 17.30
C LYS A 263 46.47 15.86 16.06
N ASP A 264 47.66 15.89 15.46
CA ASP A 264 48.06 14.97 14.39
C ASP A 264 48.48 13.59 14.95
N ARG A 265 48.79 12.65 14.05
CA ARG A 265 49.32 11.31 14.40
C ARG A 265 50.70 11.32 15.09
N GLN A 266 51.33 12.48 15.23
CA GLN A 266 52.64 12.68 15.85
C GLN A 266 52.52 13.41 17.21
N GLY A 267 51.30 13.80 17.62
CA GLY A 267 51.00 14.48 18.88
C GLY A 267 51.08 16.01 18.83
N ASN A 268 51.37 16.61 17.68
CA ASN A 268 51.43 18.07 17.51
C ASN A 268 50.02 18.65 17.36
N THR A 269 49.78 19.86 17.87
CA THR A 269 48.52 20.59 17.63
C THR A 269 48.35 20.96 16.16
N VAL A 270 47.18 20.66 15.59
CA VAL A 270 46.81 21.04 14.22
C VAL A 270 46.36 22.50 14.19
N TYR A 271 46.91 23.28 13.25
CA TYR A 271 46.50 24.66 12.95
C TYR A 271 45.94 24.71 11.53
N THR A 272 44.73 25.25 11.38
CA THR A 272 44.03 25.39 10.09
C THR A 272 44.04 26.85 9.62
N LYS A 273 44.24 27.08 8.32
CA LYS A 273 44.38 28.39 7.67
C LYS A 273 43.37 28.57 6.55
N LEU A 274 42.92 29.81 6.36
CA LEU A 274 42.17 30.19 5.17
C LEU A 274 43.06 30.10 3.92
N ASN A 275 42.70 29.23 2.97
CA ASN A 275 43.30 29.18 1.63
C ASN A 275 42.54 30.09 0.66
N ALA A 276 42.69 31.41 0.85
CA ALA A 276 41.97 32.41 0.07
C ALA A 276 42.28 32.35 -1.44
N ASP A 277 43.43 31.81 -1.87
CA ASP A 277 43.83 31.80 -3.28
C ASP A 277 43.15 30.68 -4.08
N GLN A 278 43.02 29.48 -3.51
CA GLN A 278 42.23 28.39 -4.12
C GLN A 278 40.75 28.78 -4.27
N LEU A 279 40.18 29.48 -3.28
CA LEU A 279 38.80 29.97 -3.34
C LEU A 279 38.59 31.08 -4.37
N LYS A 280 39.60 31.91 -4.67
CA LYS A 280 39.56 32.85 -5.80
C LYS A 280 39.62 32.10 -7.13
N GLU A 281 40.50 31.11 -7.28
CA GLU A 281 40.65 30.35 -8.53
C GLU A 281 39.34 29.64 -8.91
N ILE A 282 38.64 29.00 -7.97
CA ILE A 282 37.31 28.38 -8.18
C ILE A 282 36.27 29.40 -8.68
N ALA A 283 36.22 30.58 -8.05
CA ALA A 283 35.27 31.63 -8.42
C ALA A 283 35.57 32.28 -9.77
N GLU A 284 36.84 32.62 -10.04
CA GLU A 284 37.26 33.22 -11.32
C GLU A 284 37.12 32.20 -12.48
N THR A 285 37.36 30.92 -12.22
CA THR A 285 37.19 29.84 -13.20
C THR A 285 35.73 29.72 -13.64
N SER A 286 34.77 29.69 -12.71
CA SER A 286 33.35 29.61 -13.04
C SER A 286 32.70 30.95 -13.46
N GLY A 287 33.37 32.09 -13.22
CA GLY A 287 32.82 33.43 -13.48
C GLY A 287 31.89 33.95 -12.38
N GLY A 288 32.01 33.44 -11.16
CA GLY A 288 31.44 34.00 -9.95
C GLY A 288 32.35 35.04 -9.28
N GLN A 289 32.35 35.08 -7.94
CA GLN A 289 33.17 36.00 -7.14
C GLN A 289 33.50 35.40 -5.77
N TYR A 290 34.72 35.65 -5.28
CA TYR A 290 35.15 35.35 -3.91
C TYR A 290 34.72 36.45 -2.92
N PHE A 291 34.27 36.02 -1.74
CA PHE A 291 33.97 36.86 -0.58
C PHE A 291 34.74 36.36 0.65
N HIS A 292 35.24 37.28 1.48
CA HIS A 292 35.94 36.98 2.72
C HIS A 292 35.08 37.39 3.93
N TYR A 293 35.02 36.57 4.98
CA TYR A 293 34.28 36.89 6.19
C TYR A 293 35.04 37.87 7.09
N GLU A 294 34.65 39.15 7.03
CA GLU A 294 35.22 40.21 7.89
C GLU A 294 34.38 40.48 9.16
N GLY A 295 33.27 39.76 9.36
CA GLY A 295 32.40 39.91 10.53
C GLY A 295 30.90 39.85 10.22
N LYS A 296 30.06 40.00 11.25
CA LYS A 296 28.61 39.76 11.16
C LYS A 296 27.91 40.67 10.13
N GLY A 297 27.25 40.04 9.17
CA GLY A 297 26.48 40.66 8.10
C GLY A 297 27.29 41.04 6.85
N THR A 298 28.60 40.77 6.83
CA THR A 298 29.46 41.11 5.68
C THR A 298 29.12 40.27 4.46
N ILE A 299 29.06 38.95 4.63
CA ILE A 299 28.72 37.98 3.57
C ILE A 299 27.27 38.16 3.13
N ALA A 300 26.32 38.23 4.08
CA ALA A 300 24.90 38.38 3.74
C ALA A 300 24.66 39.61 2.84
N ASN A 301 25.24 40.77 3.18
CA ASN A 301 25.12 41.97 2.35
C ASN A 301 25.84 41.85 0.99
N ALA A 302 26.95 41.13 0.89
CA ALA A 302 27.70 40.97 -0.36
C ALA A 302 27.00 40.01 -1.33
N VAL A 303 26.54 38.86 -0.83
CA VAL A 303 25.78 37.86 -1.60
C VAL A 303 24.46 38.47 -2.07
N THR A 304 23.60 38.97 -1.18
CA THR A 304 22.28 39.51 -1.55
C THR A 304 22.35 40.63 -2.59
N ARG A 305 23.37 41.51 -2.54
CA ARG A 305 23.59 42.55 -3.58
C ARG A 305 23.93 41.95 -4.95
N THR A 306 24.65 40.84 -4.96
CA THR A 306 25.03 40.11 -6.18
C THR A 306 23.81 39.41 -6.79
N LEU A 307 23.01 38.71 -5.97
CA LEU A 307 21.74 38.08 -6.39
C LEU A 307 20.78 39.11 -6.99
N ASN A 308 20.56 40.22 -6.29
CA ASN A 308 19.73 41.35 -6.75
C ASN A 308 20.22 41.98 -8.07
N LYS A 309 21.50 41.80 -8.45
CA LYS A 309 22.02 42.24 -9.75
C LYS A 309 21.70 41.23 -10.84
N LEU A 310 21.87 39.94 -10.56
CA LEU A 310 21.54 38.85 -11.49
C LEU A 310 20.04 38.86 -11.85
N GLU A 311 19.16 38.94 -10.85
CA GLU A 311 17.71 39.07 -11.08
C GLU A 311 17.35 40.24 -12.01
N ARG A 312 18.01 41.39 -11.86
CA ARG A 312 17.74 42.58 -12.68
C ARG A 312 18.23 42.42 -14.11
N GLU A 313 19.35 41.72 -14.31
CA GLU A 313 19.84 41.35 -15.64
C GLU A 313 18.87 40.36 -16.32
N GLU A 314 18.37 39.37 -15.59
CA GLU A 314 17.38 38.41 -16.07
C GLU A 314 16.03 39.05 -16.40
N LEU A 315 15.44 39.80 -15.46
CA LEU A 315 14.19 40.56 -15.64
C LEU A 315 14.27 41.49 -16.86
N ALA A 316 15.42 42.13 -17.08
CA ALA A 316 15.64 42.99 -18.25
C ALA A 316 15.66 42.21 -19.58
N THR A 317 16.03 40.92 -19.59
CA THR A 317 15.90 40.07 -20.78
C THR A 317 14.47 39.56 -20.99
N LEU A 318 13.71 39.31 -19.92
CA LEU A 318 12.33 38.83 -19.98
C LEU A 318 11.33 39.94 -20.35
N LEU A 319 11.57 41.19 -19.92
CA LEU A 319 10.75 42.38 -20.23
C LEU A 319 10.87 42.88 -21.69
N ARG A 320 11.36 42.05 -22.61
CA ARG A 320 11.56 42.42 -24.02
C ARG A 320 10.24 42.44 -24.80
N VAL A 321 9.51 43.55 -24.68
CA VAL A 321 8.14 43.79 -25.18
C VAL A 321 7.84 43.13 -26.53
N GLN A 322 7.02 42.08 -26.50
CA GLN A 322 6.49 41.41 -27.67
C GLN A 322 5.35 42.25 -28.26
N ARG A 323 5.47 42.63 -29.54
CA ARG A 323 4.50 43.51 -30.21
C ARG A 323 3.39 42.70 -30.88
N GLU A 324 2.15 43.17 -30.77
CA GLU A 324 1.01 42.48 -31.36
C GLU A 324 1.02 42.56 -32.89
N GLU A 325 0.68 41.46 -33.55
CA GLU A 325 0.61 41.36 -35.01
C GLU A 325 -0.77 41.78 -35.52
N ARG A 326 -0.80 42.59 -36.58
CA ARG A 326 -2.03 43.18 -37.14
C ARG A 326 -2.25 42.82 -38.60
N PHE A 327 -1.69 41.70 -39.06
CA PHE A 327 -1.74 41.25 -40.45
C PHE A 327 -3.18 41.08 -40.99
N TYR A 328 -4.12 40.72 -40.11
CA TYR A 328 -5.53 40.53 -40.44
C TYR A 328 -6.20 41.80 -41.02
N LEU A 329 -5.75 42.99 -40.62
CA LEU A 329 -6.23 44.28 -41.15
C LEU A 329 -5.92 44.48 -42.64
N ALA A 330 -4.90 43.81 -43.17
CA ALA A 330 -4.60 43.76 -44.60
C ALA A 330 -5.18 42.50 -45.27
N LEU A 331 -5.14 41.35 -44.59
CA LEU A 331 -5.58 40.06 -45.14
C LEU A 331 -7.08 40.04 -45.47
N ILE A 332 -7.94 40.49 -44.55
CA ILE A 332 -9.40 40.47 -44.71
C ILE A 332 -9.86 41.27 -45.94
N PRO A 333 -9.50 42.57 -46.11
CA PRO A 333 -9.85 43.30 -47.32
C PRO A 333 -9.16 42.73 -48.58
N GLY A 334 -7.95 42.17 -48.46
CA GLY A 334 -7.27 41.49 -49.56
C GLY A 334 -8.08 40.32 -50.14
N LEU A 335 -8.52 39.41 -49.27
CA LEU A 335 -9.37 38.27 -49.62
C LEU A 335 -10.75 38.70 -50.15
N LEU A 336 -11.36 39.72 -49.55
CA LEU A 336 -12.67 40.26 -49.99
C LEU A 336 -12.59 40.82 -51.42
N LEU A 337 -11.52 41.52 -51.78
CA LEU A 337 -11.29 42.03 -53.14
C LEU A 337 -11.06 40.91 -54.16
N LEU A 338 -10.36 39.84 -53.78
CA LEU A 338 -10.18 38.66 -54.62
C LEU A 338 -11.52 37.93 -54.86
N LEU A 339 -12.37 37.81 -53.84
CA LEU A 339 -13.72 37.25 -53.95
C LEU A 339 -14.64 38.14 -54.81
N LEU A 340 -14.56 39.47 -54.70
CA LEU A 340 -15.26 40.37 -55.63
C LEU A 340 -14.77 40.22 -57.08
N ALA A 341 -13.49 39.90 -57.30
CA ALA A 341 -12.94 39.70 -58.64
C ALA A 341 -13.43 38.39 -59.32
N THR A 342 -13.73 37.33 -58.56
CA THR A 342 -14.31 36.10 -59.15
C THR A 342 -15.77 36.30 -59.57
N LEU A 343 -16.54 37.08 -58.81
CA LEU A 343 -17.94 37.42 -59.12
C LEU A 343 -18.12 38.28 -60.38
N ILE A 344 -17.09 38.99 -60.85
CA ILE A 344 -17.16 39.87 -62.03
C ILE A 344 -16.94 39.07 -63.32
N GLY A 345 -18.03 38.50 -63.85
CA GLY A 345 -18.02 37.84 -65.16
C GLY A 345 -17.75 38.80 -66.33
N GLU A 346 -16.74 38.48 -67.16
CA GLU A 346 -16.18 39.32 -68.23
C GLU A 346 -17.14 39.67 -69.39
N ARG A 347 -18.24 38.90 -69.55
CA ARG A 347 -19.25 39.13 -70.58
C ARG A 347 -20.00 40.45 -70.36
N ARG A 348 -20.26 41.18 -71.46
CA ARG A 348 -21.34 42.19 -71.52
C ARG A 348 -22.67 41.46 -71.38
N GLY A 349 -23.36 41.69 -70.27
CA GLY A 349 -24.64 41.03 -69.98
C GLY A 349 -25.75 41.55 -70.87
N THR A 350 -26.14 40.80 -71.90
CA THR A 350 -27.34 41.06 -72.72
C THR A 350 -28.62 40.57 -72.00
N HIS A 351 -28.78 40.90 -70.71
CA HIS A 351 -29.82 40.34 -69.84
C HIS A 351 -30.55 41.38 -68.98
N PHE A 352 -30.74 42.60 -69.48
CA PHE A 352 -31.78 43.52 -69.00
C PHE A 352 -33.11 43.38 -69.79
N GLY A 353 -33.15 42.51 -70.81
CA GLY A 353 -34.27 42.42 -71.76
C GLY A 353 -35.46 41.56 -71.33
N LEU A 354 -35.28 40.63 -70.38
CA LEU A 354 -36.28 39.59 -70.07
C LEU A 354 -37.35 39.99 -69.04
N TRP A 355 -37.22 41.15 -68.38
CA TRP A 355 -38.18 41.61 -67.37
C TRP A 355 -39.33 42.47 -67.91
N ARG A 356 -39.38 42.77 -69.23
CA ARG A 356 -40.33 43.74 -69.81
C ARG A 356 -41.48 43.13 -70.64
N ARG A 357 -41.80 41.82 -70.51
CA ARG A 357 -42.89 41.22 -71.31
C ARG A 357 -43.67 40.05 -70.70
N ARG A 358 -44.17 40.15 -69.46
CA ARG A 358 -45.45 39.49 -69.07
C ARG A 358 -46.14 40.10 -67.84
N ARG A 359 -47.40 40.52 -68.07
CA ARG A 359 -48.54 40.71 -67.14
C ARG A 359 -48.43 41.77 -66.02
N LYS A 360 -49.60 42.37 -65.75
CA LYS A 360 -49.91 43.16 -64.54
C LYS A 360 -49.94 42.22 -63.33
N SER A 361 -49.33 42.60 -62.21
CA SER A 361 -49.79 42.29 -60.85
C SER A 361 -49.52 43.51 -59.95
N LYS A 362 -50.25 43.63 -58.83
CA LYS A 362 -50.11 44.71 -57.85
C LYS A 362 -49.15 44.31 -56.71
N ASP A 363 -47.88 44.02 -57.02
CA ASP A 363 -46.89 43.52 -56.03
C ASP A 363 -45.52 44.18 -56.19
N ALA A 364 -45.48 45.52 -56.31
CA ALA A 364 -44.26 46.28 -56.57
C ALA A 364 -43.60 46.86 -55.30
N GLU A 365 -44.39 47.26 -54.29
CA GLU A 365 -43.87 47.96 -53.10
C GLU A 365 -43.20 47.02 -52.08
N THR A 366 -43.65 45.77 -52.00
CA THR A 366 -43.10 44.75 -51.08
C THR A 366 -41.69 44.30 -51.44
N ARG A 367 -41.28 44.38 -52.73
CA ARG A 367 -39.96 43.90 -53.18
C ARG A 367 -38.86 44.96 -53.17
N ALA A 368 -39.20 46.25 -53.16
CA ALA A 368 -38.21 47.32 -53.05
C ALA A 368 -37.52 47.36 -51.67
N ARG A 369 -38.26 47.01 -50.60
CA ARG A 369 -37.73 46.98 -49.21
C ARG A 369 -36.80 45.81 -48.93
N ALA A 370 -36.89 44.71 -49.68
CA ALA A 370 -36.12 43.48 -49.45
C ALA A 370 -34.64 43.56 -49.90
N LEU A 371 -34.26 44.54 -50.73
CA LEU A 371 -32.92 44.62 -51.33
C LEU A 371 -32.03 45.75 -50.79
N LEU A 372 -32.56 46.66 -49.94
CA LEU A 372 -31.71 47.64 -49.24
C LEU A 372 -30.75 47.04 -48.20
N PRO A 373 -31.12 46.00 -47.40
CA PRO A 373 -30.20 45.45 -46.38
C PRO A 373 -28.89 44.93 -46.97
N TRP A 374 -28.98 44.26 -48.12
CA TRP A 374 -27.84 43.60 -48.79
C TRP A 374 -26.83 44.57 -49.42
N LEU A 375 -27.18 45.85 -49.58
CA LEU A 375 -26.28 46.89 -50.08
C LEU A 375 -25.67 47.77 -48.97
N LEU A 376 -26.15 47.65 -47.72
CA LEU A 376 -25.67 48.42 -46.57
C LEU A 376 -24.86 47.59 -45.56
N LEU A 377 -24.96 46.25 -45.60
CA LEU A 377 -24.10 45.33 -44.83
C LEU A 377 -22.59 45.67 -44.84
N PRO A 378 -21.93 46.06 -45.96
CA PRO A 378 -20.51 46.41 -45.93
C PRO A 378 -20.18 47.75 -45.25
N LEU A 379 -21.17 48.60 -44.94
CA LEU A 379 -20.95 49.79 -44.12
C LEU A 379 -21.15 49.49 -42.62
N GLY A 380 -22.11 48.62 -42.27
CA GLY A 380 -22.31 48.19 -40.88
C GLY A 380 -21.08 47.53 -40.27
N ALA A 381 -20.37 46.71 -41.05
CA ALA A 381 -19.16 46.01 -40.62
C ALA A 381 -17.99 46.95 -40.21
N VAL A 382 -17.95 48.18 -40.71
CA VAL A 382 -16.86 49.13 -40.39
C VAL A 382 -17.01 49.70 -38.98
N SER A 383 -18.25 49.84 -38.48
CA SER A 383 -18.51 50.30 -37.11
C SER A 383 -18.20 49.26 -36.04
N VAL A 384 -18.26 47.97 -36.39
CA VAL A 384 -18.00 46.85 -35.46
C VAL A 384 -16.49 46.61 -35.30
N ALA A 385 -15.67 46.97 -36.29
CA ALA A 385 -14.22 46.73 -36.29
C ALA A 385 -13.39 47.50 -35.22
N ASN A 386 -14.05 48.25 -34.32
CA ASN A 386 -13.41 49.04 -33.27
C ASN A 386 -13.78 48.56 -31.84
N GLN A 387 -14.50 47.44 -31.73
CA GLN A 387 -14.70 46.65 -30.51
C GLN A 387 -14.34 45.19 -30.84
N GLY A 388 -14.05 44.36 -29.82
CA GLY A 388 -13.49 43.02 -30.00
C GLY A 388 -14.39 42.06 -30.80
N CYS A 389 -13.79 41.04 -31.43
CA CYS A 389 -14.53 40.01 -32.18
C CYS A 389 -15.50 39.20 -31.29
N ASP A 390 -15.28 39.24 -29.98
CA ASP A 390 -16.02 38.55 -28.91
C ASP A 390 -17.54 38.81 -29.05
N ALA A 391 -17.93 40.06 -29.30
CA ALA A 391 -19.34 40.46 -29.41
C ALA A 391 -20.08 39.89 -30.65
N LEU A 392 -19.36 39.39 -31.67
CA LEU A 392 -19.98 38.71 -32.81
C LEU A 392 -20.12 37.21 -32.59
N HIS A 393 -19.35 36.64 -31.65
CA HIS A 393 -19.44 35.25 -31.23
C HIS A 393 -20.62 35.06 -30.27
N ASP A 394 -20.69 35.89 -29.20
CA ASP A 394 -21.81 35.95 -28.26
C ASP A 394 -23.18 36.14 -28.95
N ALA A 395 -23.23 36.84 -30.10
CA ALA A 395 -24.47 37.13 -30.81
C ALA A 395 -24.98 36.01 -31.73
N LEU A 396 -24.18 34.96 -31.98
CA LEU A 396 -24.51 33.87 -32.92
C LEU A 396 -24.44 32.46 -32.30
N VAL A 397 -23.80 32.30 -31.14
CA VAL A 397 -23.66 31.00 -30.44
C VAL A 397 -24.40 31.00 -29.09
N VAL A 398 -25.60 31.60 -29.05
CA VAL A 398 -26.49 31.51 -27.88
C VAL A 398 -27.23 30.17 -27.85
N SER A 399 -26.48 29.08 -27.72
CA SER A 399 -27.01 27.79 -27.24
C SER A 399 -25.89 26.88 -26.71
N LYS A 400 -26.12 26.33 -25.51
CA LYS A 400 -25.40 25.21 -24.87
C LYS A 400 -23.93 25.45 -24.49
N VAL A 401 -23.03 25.71 -25.45
CA VAL A 401 -21.56 25.67 -25.22
C VAL A 401 -21.08 26.77 -24.26
N THR A 402 -21.67 27.96 -24.32
CA THR A 402 -21.19 29.17 -23.62
C THR A 402 -21.32 29.15 -22.08
N LEU A 403 -22.03 28.18 -21.48
CA LEU A 403 -22.01 27.99 -20.02
C LEU A 403 -20.80 27.15 -19.59
N VAL A 404 -20.52 26.07 -20.31
CA VAL A 404 -19.37 25.18 -20.05
C VAL A 404 -18.06 25.92 -20.29
N GLU A 405 -17.96 26.74 -21.34
CA GLU A 405 -16.80 27.60 -21.58
C GLU A 405 -16.57 28.64 -20.47
N ARG A 406 -17.64 29.16 -19.86
CA ARG A 406 -17.55 30.11 -18.73
C ARG A 406 -17.16 29.42 -17.43
N GLY A 407 -17.69 28.23 -17.15
CA GLY A 407 -17.22 27.39 -16.04
C GLY A 407 -15.73 27.04 -16.20
N ASN A 408 -15.32 26.67 -17.42
CA ASN A 408 -13.92 26.40 -17.78
C ASN A 408 -13.00 27.62 -17.70
N ALA A 409 -13.53 28.84 -17.79
CA ALA A 409 -12.80 30.06 -17.50
C ALA A 409 -12.64 30.25 -15.98
N ARG A 410 -13.74 30.11 -15.22
CA ARG A 410 -13.71 30.21 -13.74
C ARG A 410 -12.79 29.19 -13.08
N MET A 411 -12.76 27.93 -13.55
CA MET A 411 -11.78 26.93 -13.08
C MET A 411 -10.32 27.40 -13.27
N LYS A 412 -10.01 28.09 -14.38
CA LYS A 412 -8.66 28.62 -14.67
C LYS A 412 -8.34 29.90 -13.89
N GLU A 413 -9.34 30.55 -13.33
CA GLU A 413 -9.23 31.70 -12.42
C GLU A 413 -9.14 31.25 -10.94
N GLY A 414 -9.33 29.96 -10.65
CA GLY A 414 -9.36 29.38 -9.30
C GLY A 414 -10.73 29.49 -8.61
N GLU A 415 -11.76 29.94 -9.30
CA GLU A 415 -13.08 30.23 -8.76
C GLU A 415 -14.01 29.00 -8.87
N ALA A 416 -13.58 27.87 -8.31
CA ALA A 416 -14.23 26.56 -8.48
C ALA A 416 -15.72 26.53 -8.06
N LYS A 417 -16.10 27.30 -7.04
CA LYS A 417 -17.49 27.42 -6.58
C LYS A 417 -18.38 28.13 -7.60
N GLU A 418 -17.89 29.17 -8.28
CA GLU A 418 -18.62 29.80 -9.40
C GLU A 418 -18.63 28.90 -10.65
N ALA A 419 -17.55 28.17 -10.91
CA ALA A 419 -17.51 27.21 -12.01
C ALA A 419 -18.56 26.10 -11.83
N LEU A 420 -18.68 25.55 -10.62
CA LEU A 420 -19.67 24.54 -10.27
C LEU A 420 -21.11 25.03 -10.48
N GLU A 421 -21.44 26.26 -10.07
CA GLU A 421 -22.76 26.85 -10.38
C GLU A 421 -23.04 26.95 -11.89
N LEU A 422 -22.03 27.32 -12.69
CA LEU A 422 -22.15 27.43 -14.15
C LEU A 422 -22.32 26.06 -14.82
N TYR A 423 -21.62 25.02 -14.33
CA TYR A 423 -21.77 23.65 -14.81
C TYR A 423 -23.11 23.03 -14.41
N LEU A 424 -23.59 23.22 -13.19
CA LEU A 424 -24.94 22.80 -12.75
C LEU A 424 -26.06 23.54 -13.52
N GLN A 425 -25.79 24.75 -14.00
CA GLN A 425 -26.68 25.48 -14.92
C GLN A 425 -26.58 25.00 -16.38
N ALA A 426 -25.50 24.31 -16.76
CA ALA A 426 -25.32 23.69 -18.07
C ALA A 426 -25.96 22.30 -18.13
N GLU A 427 -25.80 21.48 -17.09
CA GLU A 427 -26.42 20.15 -16.92
C GLU A 427 -27.94 20.19 -17.15
N LYS A 428 -28.62 21.22 -16.65
CA LYS A 428 -30.07 21.43 -16.86
C LYS A 428 -30.47 21.80 -18.31
N LYS A 429 -29.53 21.83 -19.26
CA LYS A 429 -29.70 22.34 -20.65
C LYS A 429 -28.89 21.57 -21.71
N VAL A 430 -27.97 20.70 -21.29
CA VAL A 430 -27.04 19.91 -22.11
C VAL A 430 -27.23 18.45 -21.72
N PRO A 431 -27.24 17.49 -22.67
CA PRO A 431 -27.29 16.06 -22.32
C PRO A 431 -26.16 15.66 -21.37
N SER A 432 -26.38 14.59 -20.60
CA SER A 432 -25.31 13.89 -19.88
C SER A 432 -24.20 13.51 -20.86
N THR A 433 -22.97 14.01 -20.65
CA THR A 433 -21.78 13.58 -21.40
C THR A 433 -20.57 13.43 -20.48
N PRO A 434 -19.59 12.56 -20.82
CA PRO A 434 -18.42 12.35 -19.97
C PRO A 434 -17.59 13.62 -19.74
N GLU A 435 -17.52 14.55 -20.69
CA GLU A 435 -16.83 15.84 -20.53
C GLU A 435 -17.50 16.71 -19.47
N LEU A 436 -18.84 16.72 -19.42
CA LEU A 436 -19.59 17.49 -18.44
C LEU A 436 -19.51 16.86 -17.04
N HIS A 437 -19.45 15.52 -16.95
CA HIS A 437 -19.19 14.83 -15.69
C HIS A 437 -17.76 15.07 -15.18
N TYR A 438 -16.76 15.10 -16.08
CA TYR A 438 -15.40 15.49 -15.75
C TYR A 438 -15.32 16.93 -15.23
N ASP A 439 -15.96 17.88 -15.91
CA ASP A 439 -15.99 19.30 -15.51
C ASP A 439 -16.71 19.49 -14.17
N LEU A 440 -17.87 18.85 -13.97
CA LEU A 440 -18.61 18.86 -12.70
C LEU A 440 -17.83 18.22 -11.56
N GLY A 441 -17.23 17.05 -11.79
CA GLY A 441 -16.48 16.30 -10.79
C GLY A 441 -15.22 17.04 -10.35
N SER A 442 -14.45 17.54 -11.32
CA SER A 442 -13.27 18.37 -11.05
C SER A 442 -13.63 19.65 -10.29
N ALA A 443 -14.74 20.31 -10.64
CA ALA A 443 -15.22 21.48 -9.92
C ALA A 443 -15.71 21.17 -8.51
N ARG A 444 -16.31 19.99 -8.27
CA ARG A 444 -16.73 19.54 -6.92
C ARG A 444 -15.54 19.23 -6.02
N THR A 445 -14.55 18.49 -6.52
CA THR A 445 -13.29 18.20 -5.80
C THR A 445 -12.57 19.49 -5.39
N GLU A 446 -12.53 20.51 -6.26
CA GLU A 446 -11.90 21.80 -5.98
C GLU A 446 -12.83 22.80 -5.23
N ALA A 447 -14.13 22.54 -5.18
CA ALA A 447 -15.10 23.30 -4.38
C ALA A 447 -15.24 22.78 -2.94
N ASP A 448 -14.36 21.89 -2.48
CA ASP A 448 -14.37 21.31 -1.13
C ASP A 448 -15.55 20.33 -0.91
N ALA A 449 -15.87 19.53 -1.93
CA ALA A 449 -16.88 18.46 -1.90
C ALA A 449 -16.39 17.19 -2.64
N PRO A 450 -15.34 16.51 -2.17
CA PRO A 450 -14.64 15.46 -2.92
C PRO A 450 -15.47 14.18 -3.12
N GLU A 451 -16.28 13.76 -2.15
CA GLU A 451 -17.23 12.63 -2.27
C GLU A 451 -18.11 12.75 -3.51
N GLN A 452 -18.76 13.91 -3.66
CA GLN A 452 -19.61 14.25 -4.78
C GLN A 452 -18.81 14.44 -6.09
N GLY A 453 -17.50 14.69 -5.97
CA GLY A 453 -16.53 14.72 -7.07
C GLY A 453 -16.27 13.32 -7.62
N VAL A 454 -15.96 12.34 -6.76
CA VAL A 454 -15.74 10.92 -7.10
C VAL A 454 -16.88 10.39 -7.98
N THR A 455 -18.13 10.49 -7.54
CA THR A 455 -19.30 9.95 -8.29
C THR A 455 -19.41 10.50 -9.71
N ARG A 456 -18.92 11.72 -9.96
CA ARG A 456 -18.92 12.35 -11.29
C ARG A 456 -17.65 12.06 -12.08
N LEU A 457 -16.51 11.92 -11.42
CA LEU A 457 -15.26 11.55 -12.07
C LEU A 457 -15.29 10.09 -12.55
N SER A 458 -15.88 9.15 -11.80
CA SER A 458 -16.09 7.77 -12.26
C SER A 458 -16.90 7.72 -13.56
N ARG A 459 -18.01 8.47 -13.64
CA ARG A 459 -18.82 8.64 -14.88
C ARG A 459 -18.11 9.33 -16.04
N ALA A 460 -16.90 9.86 -15.83
CA ALA A 460 -16.03 10.36 -16.90
C ALA A 460 -14.95 9.34 -17.32
N VAL A 461 -14.63 8.35 -16.48
CA VAL A 461 -13.73 7.22 -16.80
C VAL A 461 -14.39 6.25 -17.80
N GLU A 462 -15.72 6.24 -17.89
CA GLU A 462 -16.50 5.50 -18.91
C GLU A 462 -16.26 6.01 -20.36
N SER A 463 -15.63 7.17 -20.55
CA SER A 463 -15.41 7.75 -21.88
C SER A 463 -14.53 6.86 -22.79
N GLN A 464 -14.87 6.77 -24.07
CA GLN A 464 -13.98 6.10 -25.04
C GLN A 464 -12.67 6.88 -25.29
N ASP A 465 -12.66 8.20 -25.09
CA ASP A 465 -11.46 9.02 -25.25
C ASP A 465 -10.42 8.74 -24.15
N ALA A 466 -9.24 8.25 -24.55
CA ALA A 466 -8.12 8.01 -23.66
C ALA A 466 -7.56 9.30 -23.02
N GLU A 467 -7.67 10.45 -23.70
CA GLU A 467 -7.21 11.74 -23.20
C GLU A 467 -8.15 12.30 -22.11
N LEU A 468 -9.46 12.01 -22.19
CA LEU A 468 -10.43 12.33 -21.13
C LEU A 468 -10.33 11.32 -19.98
N ARG A 469 -10.26 10.00 -20.26
CA ARG A 469 -10.08 8.97 -19.24
C ARG A 469 -8.85 9.19 -18.37
N PHE A 470 -7.73 9.56 -18.99
CA PHE A 470 -6.51 9.90 -18.26
C PHE A 470 -6.75 11.01 -17.23
N LYS A 471 -7.45 12.09 -17.63
CA LYS A 471 -7.76 13.22 -16.73
C LYS A 471 -8.78 12.85 -15.68
N ALA A 472 -9.79 12.05 -16.04
CA ALA A 472 -10.79 11.56 -15.12
C ALA A 472 -10.15 10.69 -14.02
N LEU A 473 -9.31 9.71 -14.39
CA LEU A 473 -8.57 8.86 -13.45
C LEU A 473 -7.60 9.66 -12.57
N PHE A 474 -6.84 10.60 -13.14
CA PHE A 474 -5.94 11.44 -12.36
C PHE A 474 -6.70 12.33 -11.35
N ASN A 475 -7.77 13.01 -11.77
CA ASN A 475 -8.57 13.84 -10.87
C ASN A 475 -9.38 12.98 -9.86
N LEU A 476 -9.74 11.74 -10.22
CA LEU A 476 -10.38 10.76 -9.34
C LEU A 476 -9.41 10.35 -8.23
N GLY A 477 -8.15 10.07 -8.57
CA GLY A 477 -7.10 9.83 -7.58
C GLY A 477 -6.89 11.03 -6.64
N VAL A 478 -6.88 12.26 -7.17
CA VAL A 478 -6.86 13.48 -6.34
C VAL A 478 -8.10 13.60 -5.45
N ALA A 479 -9.27 13.16 -5.91
CA ALA A 479 -10.50 13.19 -5.12
C ALA A 479 -10.47 12.17 -3.97
N TYR A 480 -10.00 10.94 -4.21
CA TYR A 480 -9.79 9.93 -3.17
C TYR A 480 -8.69 10.35 -2.18
N PHE A 481 -7.57 10.91 -2.66
CA PHE A 481 -6.49 11.42 -1.81
C PHE A 481 -6.95 12.55 -0.87
N ARG A 482 -7.93 13.37 -1.29
CA ARG A 482 -8.59 14.39 -0.44
C ARG A 482 -9.63 13.83 0.55
N GLN A 483 -9.95 12.54 0.47
CA GLN A 483 -10.80 11.80 1.41
C GLN A 483 -9.99 10.84 2.29
N GLU A 484 -8.66 10.95 2.28
CA GLU A 484 -7.73 10.04 3.00
C GLU A 484 -7.88 8.56 2.59
N LYS A 485 -8.44 8.35 1.39
CA LYS A 485 -8.66 7.06 0.72
C LYS A 485 -7.45 6.71 -0.13
N TRP A 486 -6.37 6.29 0.54
CA TRP A 486 -5.04 6.17 -0.05
C TRP A 486 -4.95 5.04 -1.09
N GLU A 487 -5.61 3.92 -0.87
CA GLU A 487 -5.62 2.76 -1.78
C GLU A 487 -6.40 3.05 -3.07
N GLU A 488 -7.61 3.61 -2.97
CA GLU A 488 -8.39 3.99 -4.16
C GLU A 488 -7.72 5.14 -4.92
N ALA A 489 -7.01 6.03 -4.22
CA ALA A 489 -6.16 7.03 -4.87
C ALA A 489 -4.99 6.37 -5.62
N LEU A 490 -4.32 5.40 -5.00
CA LEU A 490 -3.19 4.67 -5.58
C LEU A 490 -3.59 3.96 -6.86
N GLU A 491 -4.65 3.14 -6.87
CA GLU A 491 -5.12 2.47 -8.10
C GLU A 491 -5.65 3.45 -9.15
N ALA A 492 -6.30 4.55 -8.77
CA ALA A 492 -6.70 5.59 -9.73
C ALA A 492 -5.50 6.25 -10.42
N PHE A 493 -4.42 6.53 -9.68
CA PHE A 493 -3.15 7.02 -10.26
C PHE A 493 -2.42 5.94 -11.07
N LYS A 494 -2.40 4.68 -10.62
CA LYS A 494 -1.88 3.49 -11.34
C LYS A 494 -2.61 3.34 -12.68
N GLY A 495 -3.93 3.51 -12.69
CA GLY A 495 -4.79 3.56 -13.88
C GLY A 495 -4.48 4.72 -14.82
N ALA A 496 -4.28 5.93 -14.30
CA ALA A 496 -3.85 7.08 -15.10
C ALA A 496 -2.47 6.83 -15.74
N LEU A 497 -1.52 6.25 -15.00
CA LEU A 497 -0.19 5.89 -15.50
C LEU A 497 -0.23 4.75 -16.54
N ARG A 498 -1.13 3.76 -16.41
CA ARG A 498 -1.37 2.75 -17.47
C ARG A 498 -1.76 3.41 -18.81
N LEU A 499 -2.46 4.55 -18.80
CA LEU A 499 -2.80 5.32 -20.01
C LEU A 499 -1.69 6.28 -20.48
N LYS A 500 -0.91 6.87 -19.56
CA LYS A 500 0.25 7.73 -19.86
C LYS A 500 1.41 7.49 -18.89
N PRO A 501 2.27 6.49 -19.15
CA PRO A 501 3.41 6.17 -18.26
C PRO A 501 4.41 7.33 -18.13
N ASP A 502 4.43 8.22 -19.11
CA ASP A 502 5.34 9.37 -19.18
C ASP A 502 4.87 10.62 -18.39
N HIS A 503 3.71 10.61 -17.73
CA HIS A 503 3.10 11.80 -17.13
C HIS A 503 3.65 12.12 -15.72
N GLU A 504 4.54 13.11 -15.64
CA GLU A 504 5.31 13.49 -14.45
C GLU A 504 4.43 13.79 -13.21
N GLU A 505 3.37 14.60 -13.36
CA GLU A 505 2.44 14.91 -12.26
C GLU A 505 1.66 13.68 -11.78
N ALA A 506 1.40 12.69 -12.65
CA ALA A 506 0.71 11.46 -12.28
C ALA A 506 1.66 10.46 -11.62
N LYS A 507 2.96 10.47 -12.00
CA LYS A 507 3.99 9.67 -11.33
C LYS A 507 4.25 10.19 -9.92
N ILE A 508 4.35 11.51 -9.74
CA ILE A 508 4.51 12.12 -8.41
C ILE A 508 3.26 11.86 -7.54
N ALA A 509 2.05 11.98 -8.09
CA ALA A 509 0.83 11.68 -7.33
C ALA A 509 0.71 10.19 -6.96
N TYR A 510 1.11 9.29 -7.85
CA TYR A 510 1.25 7.85 -7.57
C TYR A 510 2.29 7.59 -6.47
N GLU A 511 3.49 8.17 -6.56
CA GLU A 511 4.56 8.03 -5.55
C GLU A 511 4.13 8.55 -4.17
N VAL A 512 3.39 9.66 -4.13
CA VAL A 512 2.86 10.24 -2.88
C VAL A 512 1.69 9.46 -2.30
N ALA A 513 0.85 8.83 -3.13
CA ALA A 513 -0.16 7.87 -2.66
C ALA A 513 0.49 6.57 -2.20
N LEU A 514 1.53 6.09 -2.91
CA LEU A 514 2.28 4.88 -2.56
C LEU A 514 2.95 5.04 -1.20
N ALA A 515 3.59 6.19 -0.94
CA ALA A 515 4.15 6.56 0.37
C ALA A 515 3.09 6.87 1.46
N LYS A 516 1.80 6.74 1.16
CA LYS A 516 0.69 6.83 2.12
C LYS A 516 -0.03 5.51 2.37
N VAL A 517 0.06 4.56 1.44
CA VAL A 517 -0.35 3.15 1.65
C VAL A 517 0.80 2.35 2.27
N TYR A 518 2.03 2.57 1.79
CA TYR A 518 3.27 1.95 2.26
C TYR A 518 4.26 3.07 2.65
N PRO A 519 4.29 3.51 3.92
CA PRO A 519 5.31 4.46 4.38
C PRO A 519 6.72 3.87 4.20
N PRO A 520 7.78 4.70 4.11
CA PRO A 520 9.15 4.21 4.09
C PRO A 520 9.48 3.50 5.40
N CYS A 521 10.41 2.54 5.37
CA CYS A 521 10.79 1.75 6.55
C CYS A 521 11.18 2.63 7.75
N SER A 522 11.89 3.74 7.52
CA SER A 522 12.24 4.74 8.55
C SER A 522 11.09 5.68 8.99
N GLU A 523 9.83 5.27 8.82
CA GLU A 523 8.62 5.85 9.40
C GLU A 523 7.70 4.73 9.97
N LEU A 524 8.25 3.52 10.17
CA LEU A 524 7.58 2.32 10.70
C LEU A 524 8.14 1.90 12.07
N ASP A 525 8.51 2.89 12.91
CA ASP A 525 8.97 2.71 14.30
C ASP A 525 8.07 1.69 15.05
N ASP A 526 8.51 0.43 15.21
CA ASP A 526 7.79 -0.61 15.95
C ASP A 526 8.16 -0.64 17.45
N ASP A 527 7.41 -1.38 18.26
CA ASP A 527 7.62 -1.46 19.73
C ASP A 527 8.96 -2.16 20.14
N ALA A 528 9.77 -2.62 19.17
CA ALA A 528 11.09 -3.22 19.36
C ALA A 528 12.26 -2.41 18.74
N GLU A 529 12.01 -1.42 17.87
CA GLU A 529 13.02 -0.71 17.05
C GLU A 529 14.15 0.03 17.83
N GLU A 530 14.11 0.10 19.17
CA GLU A 530 15.30 0.46 19.97
C GLU A 530 16.46 -0.57 19.85
N ASN A 531 16.24 -1.70 19.15
CA ASN A 531 17.11 -2.88 19.12
C ASN A 531 18.08 -3.02 17.93
N ASP A 532 18.23 -1.99 17.10
CA ASP A 532 19.26 -1.82 16.04
C ASP A 532 20.69 -2.26 16.42
N THR A 533 20.98 -2.35 17.72
CA THR A 533 22.34 -2.53 18.24
C THR A 533 22.44 -3.64 19.28
N ARG A 534 23.53 -4.42 19.17
CA ARG A 534 23.93 -5.49 20.10
C ARG A 534 24.02 -5.05 21.57
N ASP A 535 24.21 -3.76 21.81
CA ASP A 535 24.31 -3.16 23.15
C ASP A 535 22.93 -2.83 23.77
N ALA A 536 21.84 -2.89 23.00
CA ALA A 536 20.46 -2.61 23.41
C ALA A 536 19.42 -3.64 22.90
N PRO A 537 19.63 -4.96 23.07
CA PRO A 537 18.73 -5.99 22.55
C PRO A 537 17.37 -6.03 23.29
N THR A 538 16.28 -6.30 22.56
CA THR A 538 14.94 -6.48 23.17
C THR A 538 14.84 -7.82 23.92
N GLU A 539 14.25 -7.82 25.12
CA GLU A 539 13.95 -9.05 25.84
C GLU A 539 12.77 -9.82 25.22
N LEU A 540 13.00 -11.11 24.94
CA LEU A 540 11.98 -12.06 24.50
C LEU A 540 11.25 -12.66 25.71
N ALA A 541 10.35 -11.86 26.29
CA ALA A 541 9.47 -12.28 27.39
C ALA A 541 8.36 -13.27 26.98
N GLN A 542 8.18 -13.49 25.68
CA GLN A 542 7.30 -14.51 25.09
C GLN A 542 8.07 -15.22 23.96
N PRO A 543 7.79 -16.51 23.68
CA PRO A 543 8.52 -17.27 22.67
C PRO A 543 8.20 -16.83 21.23
N LYS A 544 7.09 -16.12 20.99
CA LYS A 544 6.74 -15.53 19.69
C LYS A 544 6.60 -14.00 19.81
N ARG A 545 7.05 -13.29 18.77
CA ARG A 545 6.73 -11.91 18.43
C ARG A 545 6.13 -11.89 17.02
N GLU A 546 5.18 -10.99 16.79
CA GLU A 546 4.41 -10.83 15.55
C GLU A 546 4.43 -9.35 15.14
N ASP A 547 4.07 -9.05 13.88
CA ASP A 547 3.97 -7.69 13.32
C ASP A 547 5.26 -6.83 13.39
N LEU A 548 6.45 -7.46 13.38
CA LEU A 548 7.75 -6.76 13.41
C LEU A 548 8.15 -6.20 12.02
N ALA A 549 8.93 -5.13 12.00
CA ALA A 549 9.53 -4.56 10.77
C ALA A 549 11.05 -4.80 10.72
N LEU A 550 11.55 -5.27 9.57
CA LEU A 550 12.99 -5.44 9.29
C LEU A 550 13.39 -4.56 8.10
N CYS A 551 14.21 -3.54 8.38
CA CYS A 551 14.72 -2.61 7.39
C CYS A 551 16.04 -3.07 6.75
N GLY A 552 16.22 -2.77 5.46
CA GLY A 552 17.33 -3.28 4.67
C GLY A 552 18.63 -2.53 4.94
N GLY A 553 19.55 -3.18 5.65
CA GLY A 553 20.82 -2.60 6.12
C GLY A 553 20.96 -2.60 7.63
N ASP A 554 19.85 -2.77 8.35
CA ASP A 554 19.75 -2.73 9.80
C ASP A 554 19.75 -4.15 10.40
N ASP A 555 19.95 -4.27 11.71
CA ASP A 555 20.34 -5.51 12.41
C ASP A 555 19.53 -5.64 13.72
N ASP A 556 18.35 -6.27 13.70
CA ASP A 556 17.46 -6.36 14.87
C ASP A 556 18.04 -7.36 15.91
N TRP A 557 18.27 -6.90 17.15
CA TRP A 557 18.82 -7.75 18.22
C TRP A 557 17.80 -8.10 19.32
N TYR A 558 17.73 -9.38 19.64
CA TYR A 558 16.89 -9.92 20.72
C TYR A 558 17.74 -10.71 21.71
N MET A 559 17.33 -10.74 22.98
CA MET A 559 17.95 -11.57 24.01
C MET A 559 16.97 -12.44 24.78
N THR A 560 17.45 -13.62 25.17
CA THR A 560 16.74 -14.60 25.99
C THR A 560 17.73 -15.30 26.94
N PRO A 561 17.36 -15.57 28.21
CA PRO A 561 18.23 -16.27 29.15
C PRO A 561 18.36 -17.75 28.78
N VAL A 562 19.59 -18.28 28.80
CA VAL A 562 19.90 -19.68 28.51
C VAL A 562 20.86 -20.27 29.55
N TYR A 563 20.76 -21.59 29.73
CA TYR A 563 21.59 -22.36 30.64
C TYR A 563 22.52 -23.32 29.88
N PRO A 564 23.67 -23.71 30.47
CA PRO A 564 24.50 -24.77 29.93
C PRO A 564 23.73 -26.10 29.84
N GLY A 565 23.35 -26.49 28.62
CA GLY A 565 22.50 -27.66 28.35
C GLY A 565 21.19 -27.32 27.64
N SER A 566 20.74 -26.07 27.67
CA SER A 566 19.53 -25.60 26.97
C SER A 566 19.57 -25.93 25.47
N ILE A 567 18.41 -26.20 24.87
CA ILE A 567 18.24 -26.22 23.42
C ILE A 567 17.55 -24.93 23.00
N ILE A 568 18.12 -24.24 22.01
CA ILE A 568 17.47 -23.10 21.36
C ILE A 568 17.09 -23.46 19.92
N ARG A 569 15.84 -23.17 19.55
CA ARG A 569 15.31 -23.18 18.18
C ARG A 569 14.92 -21.74 17.82
N ALA A 570 15.14 -21.30 16.58
CA ALA A 570 14.70 -19.97 16.13
C ALA A 570 14.13 -20.03 14.71
N ARG A 571 12.91 -19.55 14.53
CA ARG A 571 12.17 -19.52 13.26
C ARG A 571 11.69 -18.09 13.00
N GLY A 572 11.82 -17.61 11.77
CA GLY A 572 11.26 -16.34 11.35
C GLY A 572 10.52 -16.47 10.02
N THR A 573 9.37 -15.83 9.91
CA THR A 573 8.50 -15.83 8.72
C THR A 573 8.43 -14.43 8.18
N PHE A 574 8.90 -14.22 6.94
CA PHE A 574 9.15 -12.89 6.36
C PHE A 574 8.29 -12.64 5.12
N LYS A 575 7.60 -11.50 5.10
CA LYS A 575 6.70 -11.05 4.04
C LYS A 575 7.18 -9.70 3.50
N ARG A 576 7.16 -9.49 2.19
CA ARG A 576 7.70 -8.24 1.60
C ARG A 576 6.75 -7.07 1.88
N LEU A 577 7.24 -5.97 2.45
CA LEU A 577 6.43 -4.78 2.79
C LEU A 577 5.81 -4.06 1.58
N ARG A 578 6.30 -4.33 0.36
CA ARG A 578 5.89 -3.65 -0.88
C ARG A 578 5.53 -4.65 -1.98
N GLU A 579 4.43 -4.38 -2.70
CA GLU A 579 4.01 -5.17 -3.88
C GLU A 579 5.16 -5.34 -4.89
N LYS A 580 5.21 -6.50 -5.55
CA LYS A 580 6.22 -6.78 -6.58
C LYS A 580 5.89 -6.06 -7.89
N GLU A 581 6.69 -5.06 -8.27
CA GLU A 581 6.51 -4.37 -9.56
C GLU A 581 6.83 -5.30 -10.76
N PRO A 582 6.16 -5.14 -11.92
CA PRO A 582 6.45 -5.89 -13.15
C PRO A 582 7.84 -5.62 -13.74
N GLY A 583 8.85 -6.30 -13.20
CA GLY A 583 10.27 -6.14 -13.54
C GLY A 583 11.22 -6.46 -12.37
N ASP A 584 10.70 -6.53 -11.15
CA ASP A 584 11.44 -6.98 -9.97
C ASP A 584 11.91 -8.45 -10.11
N GLY A 585 13.06 -8.73 -9.48
CA GLY A 585 13.62 -10.08 -9.39
C GLY A 585 12.84 -11.04 -8.49
N PRO A 586 13.35 -12.26 -8.24
CA PRO A 586 12.85 -13.09 -7.15
C PRO A 586 13.00 -12.36 -5.81
N MET A 587 12.09 -12.62 -4.86
CA MET A 587 12.01 -11.96 -3.55
C MET A 587 13.36 -11.95 -2.80
N ILE A 588 14.13 -13.02 -2.93
CA ILE A 588 15.51 -13.14 -2.48
C ILE A 588 16.33 -13.78 -3.61
N SER A 589 17.55 -13.27 -3.86
CA SER A 589 18.42 -13.79 -4.93
C SER A 589 19.53 -14.72 -4.43
N ASN A 590 19.99 -14.54 -3.18
CA ASN A 590 20.93 -15.43 -2.50
C ASN A 590 20.47 -15.64 -1.04
N PRO A 591 20.59 -16.85 -0.45
CA PRO A 591 20.15 -17.10 0.93
C PRO A 591 20.77 -16.16 1.97
N GLU A 592 22.00 -15.71 1.74
CA GLU A 592 22.76 -14.83 2.64
C GLU A 592 22.08 -13.46 2.88
N GLN A 593 21.22 -12.99 1.97
CA GLN A 593 20.59 -11.66 2.03
C GLN A 593 19.52 -11.49 3.12
N LEU A 594 19.07 -12.59 3.73
CA LEU A 594 18.11 -12.58 4.83
C LEU A 594 18.46 -13.75 5.77
N ARG A 595 18.79 -13.43 7.02
CA ARG A 595 19.44 -14.37 7.93
C ARG A 595 19.03 -14.14 9.38
N ILE A 596 18.80 -15.22 10.10
CA ILE A 596 18.79 -15.28 11.56
C ILE A 596 20.16 -15.81 11.99
N ALA A 597 20.72 -15.29 13.08
CA ALA A 597 21.94 -15.78 13.71
C ALA A 597 21.81 -15.80 15.24
N ILE A 598 22.39 -16.82 15.88
CA ILE A 598 22.46 -16.93 17.34
C ILE A 598 23.91 -16.72 17.77
N PHE A 599 24.12 -15.86 18.78
CA PHE A 599 25.40 -15.52 19.35
C PHE A 599 25.46 -15.87 20.84
N GLY A 600 26.65 -16.27 21.30
CA GLY A 600 26.98 -16.39 22.71
C GLY A 600 27.33 -15.03 23.34
N PRO A 601 27.51 -15.00 24.67
CA PRO A 601 27.81 -13.77 25.42
C PRO A 601 29.18 -13.16 25.06
N GLY A 602 30.10 -13.92 24.46
CA GLY A 602 31.46 -13.51 24.10
C GLY A 602 31.69 -13.20 22.61
N ASP A 603 30.69 -12.67 21.91
CA ASP A 603 30.70 -12.34 20.47
C ASP A 603 30.89 -13.53 19.50
N GLU A 604 30.89 -14.77 20.00
CA GLU A 604 30.94 -15.96 19.16
C GLU A 604 29.59 -16.25 18.48
N VAL A 605 29.63 -16.55 17.18
CA VAL A 605 28.46 -17.04 16.43
C VAL A 605 28.28 -18.53 16.71
N LEU A 606 27.13 -18.88 17.27
CA LEU A 606 26.76 -20.25 17.60
C LEU A 606 26.02 -20.94 16.44
N ALA A 607 25.15 -20.21 15.74
CA ALA A 607 24.45 -20.69 14.54
C ALA A 607 24.01 -19.57 13.59
N ILE A 608 23.73 -19.91 12.33
CA ILE A 608 23.17 -19.03 11.29
C ILE A 608 22.18 -19.85 10.44
N SER A 609 21.02 -19.28 10.08
CA SER A 609 20.08 -19.88 9.12
C SER A 609 20.65 -19.85 7.69
N GLN A 610 21.32 -20.91 7.25
CA GLN A 610 22.00 -20.95 5.94
C GLN A 610 21.11 -21.41 4.77
N ARG A 611 19.85 -21.81 5.03
CA ARG A 611 18.90 -22.31 4.02
C ARG A 611 17.46 -22.15 4.50
N GLU A 612 16.51 -22.25 3.58
CA GLU A 612 15.10 -22.56 3.92
C GLU A 612 15.01 -24.00 4.45
N PRO A 613 14.11 -24.27 5.42
CA PRO A 613 13.77 -25.65 5.78
C PRO A 613 13.14 -26.37 4.58
N GLU A 614 13.23 -27.70 4.57
CA GLU A 614 12.46 -28.50 3.62
C GLU A 614 10.98 -28.52 4.11
N PRO A 615 9.99 -28.32 3.23
CA PRO A 615 8.60 -28.15 3.65
C PRO A 615 8.05 -29.41 4.32
N THR A 616 7.24 -29.24 5.35
CA THR A 616 6.53 -30.36 6.02
C THR A 616 5.47 -30.97 5.10
N GLU A 617 4.95 -32.15 5.47
CA GLU A 617 3.84 -32.76 4.70
C GLU A 617 2.56 -31.91 4.74
N GLU A 618 2.34 -31.14 5.81
CA GLU A 618 1.23 -30.18 5.91
C GLU A 618 1.48 -28.91 5.06
N ASP A 619 2.69 -28.35 5.09
CA ASP A 619 3.09 -27.26 4.18
C ASP A 619 2.91 -27.67 2.71
N ALA A 620 3.24 -28.93 2.38
CA ALA A 620 3.09 -29.47 1.04
C ALA A 620 1.61 -29.61 0.65
N ALA A 621 0.75 -30.13 1.55
CA ALA A 621 -0.69 -30.22 1.32
C ALA A 621 -1.34 -28.83 1.12
N ALA A 622 -0.96 -27.83 1.92
CA ALA A 622 -1.40 -26.44 1.76
C ALA A 622 -0.91 -25.81 0.43
N GLN A 623 0.29 -26.18 -0.03
CA GLN A 623 0.83 -25.77 -1.33
C GLN A 623 0.16 -26.51 -2.52
N GLU A 624 -0.31 -27.74 -2.37
CA GLU A 624 -1.11 -28.42 -3.40
C GLU A 624 -2.53 -27.86 -3.49
N ALA A 625 -3.17 -27.53 -2.36
CA ALA A 625 -4.49 -26.88 -2.34
C ALA A 625 -4.48 -25.53 -3.11
N ASN A 626 -3.42 -24.73 -2.95
CA ASN A 626 -3.27 -23.44 -3.63
C ASN A 626 -2.81 -23.53 -5.11
N GLN A 627 -2.35 -24.68 -5.60
CA GLN A 627 -1.79 -24.82 -6.95
C GLN A 627 -2.80 -24.71 -8.10
N THR A 628 -4.10 -24.59 -7.80
CA THR A 628 -5.14 -24.23 -8.77
C THR A 628 -4.95 -22.82 -9.35
N ASN A 629 -4.36 -21.89 -8.59
CA ASN A 629 -4.07 -20.52 -9.02
C ASN A 629 -2.68 -20.40 -9.70
N LYS A 630 -2.65 -20.61 -11.02
CA LYS A 630 -1.42 -20.43 -11.84
C LYS A 630 -0.95 -18.97 -11.88
N GLY A 631 0.03 -18.62 -11.05
CA GLY A 631 0.87 -17.44 -11.31
C GLY A 631 1.41 -16.68 -10.10
N LYS A 632 0.96 -16.96 -8.87
CA LYS A 632 1.60 -16.38 -7.67
C LYS A 632 2.91 -17.13 -7.36
N GLU A 633 4.03 -16.41 -7.37
CA GLU A 633 5.24 -16.83 -6.67
C GLU A 633 5.01 -16.72 -5.15
N LYS A 634 5.82 -17.38 -4.31
CA LYS A 634 5.68 -17.28 -2.84
C LYS A 634 5.73 -15.81 -2.40
N GLU A 635 4.71 -15.36 -1.67
CA GLU A 635 4.64 -14.00 -1.09
C GLU A 635 5.40 -13.90 0.25
N GLU A 636 5.73 -15.05 0.83
CA GLU A 636 6.36 -15.24 2.14
C GLU A 636 7.57 -16.18 2.06
N THR A 637 8.55 -15.98 2.94
CA THR A 637 9.80 -16.75 3.01
C THR A 637 10.16 -17.06 4.46
N ILE A 638 10.64 -18.27 4.74
CA ILE A 638 11.00 -18.71 6.10
C ILE A 638 12.54 -18.74 6.27
N ARG A 639 13.02 -18.43 7.47
CA ARG A 639 14.38 -18.75 7.92
C ARG A 639 14.31 -19.50 9.24
N GLU A 640 15.16 -20.50 9.40
CA GLU A 640 15.17 -21.34 10.59
C GLU A 640 16.59 -21.69 11.03
N ILE A 641 16.75 -21.81 12.35
CA ILE A 641 17.84 -22.48 13.04
C ILE A 641 17.19 -23.58 13.88
N GLY A 642 17.34 -24.83 13.42
CA GLY A 642 16.89 -26.02 14.14
C GLY A 642 17.64 -26.23 15.47
N PRO A 643 17.25 -27.25 16.25
CA PRO A 643 17.62 -27.38 17.68
C PRO A 643 19.14 -27.38 17.92
N LEU A 644 19.60 -26.30 18.56
CA LEU A 644 20.99 -26.08 18.94
C LEU A 644 21.17 -26.29 20.45
N ARG A 645 21.79 -27.41 20.84
CA ARG A 645 22.08 -27.73 22.25
C ARG A 645 23.33 -26.98 22.73
N LEU A 646 23.12 -25.99 23.58
CA LEU A 646 24.13 -25.07 24.09
C LEU A 646 25.02 -25.76 25.13
N THR A 647 26.33 -25.55 25.04
CA THR A 647 27.30 -26.16 25.97
C THR A 647 27.89 -25.13 26.93
N ALA A 648 28.41 -25.59 28.07
CA ALA A 648 29.12 -24.74 29.02
C ALA A 648 30.35 -24.02 28.41
N GLU A 649 30.96 -24.59 27.37
CA GLU A 649 32.09 -23.98 26.66
C GLU A 649 31.62 -22.83 25.75
N MET A 650 30.51 -23.00 25.01
CA MET A 650 29.85 -21.97 24.18
C MET A 650 29.31 -20.78 24.99
N LEU A 651 28.79 -21.06 26.20
CA LEU A 651 28.32 -20.03 27.13
C LEU A 651 29.45 -19.50 28.05
N GLN A 652 30.67 -20.02 27.90
CA GLN A 652 31.86 -19.64 28.66
C GLN A 652 31.72 -19.78 30.20
N VAL A 653 30.80 -20.65 30.64
CA VAL A 653 30.46 -20.92 32.06
C VAL A 653 31.38 -21.99 32.66
N PRO A 654 32.12 -21.72 33.75
CA PRO A 654 32.88 -22.74 34.46
C PRO A 654 31.97 -23.63 35.32
N PRO A 655 32.18 -24.96 35.39
CA PRO A 655 31.38 -25.84 36.25
C PRO A 655 31.66 -25.62 37.75
N PRO A 656 30.70 -25.91 38.66
CA PRO A 656 29.41 -26.57 38.40
C PRO A 656 28.39 -25.69 37.66
N MET A 657 27.49 -26.34 36.93
CA MET A 657 26.33 -25.70 36.31
C MET A 657 25.20 -25.66 37.34
N ASN A 658 24.55 -24.51 37.48
CA ASN A 658 23.36 -24.28 38.29
C ASN A 658 22.64 -23.02 37.78
N GLU A 659 21.42 -22.76 38.24
CA GLU A 659 20.61 -21.62 37.79
C GLU A 659 21.31 -20.25 37.87
N GLN A 660 22.11 -20.06 38.92
CA GLN A 660 22.83 -18.80 39.19
C GLN A 660 23.86 -18.42 38.11
N ASN A 661 24.06 -19.28 37.10
CA ASN A 661 24.96 -19.09 35.96
C ASN A 661 24.24 -18.79 34.63
N ALA A 662 22.94 -18.46 34.61
CA ALA A 662 22.21 -18.05 33.41
C ALA A 662 23.00 -17.01 32.56
N GLN A 663 23.09 -17.23 31.25
CA GLN A 663 23.75 -16.31 30.31
C GLN A 663 22.73 -15.80 29.26
N PRO A 664 22.88 -14.59 28.71
CA PRO A 664 22.08 -14.17 27.57
C PRO A 664 22.55 -14.88 26.30
N ALA A 665 21.62 -15.54 25.61
CA ALA A 665 21.75 -15.82 24.18
C ALA A 665 21.23 -14.61 23.40
N LEU A 666 21.98 -14.18 22.39
CA LEU A 666 21.61 -13.07 21.52
C LEU A 666 21.17 -13.61 20.17
N VAL A 667 19.91 -13.41 19.81
CA VAL A 667 19.38 -13.70 18.48
C VAL A 667 19.43 -12.42 17.66
N ARG A 668 19.89 -12.50 16.43
CA ARG A 668 19.94 -11.36 15.51
C ARG A 668 19.27 -11.70 14.19
N VAL A 669 18.46 -10.78 13.69
CA VAL A 669 17.89 -10.83 12.35
C VAL A 669 18.61 -9.80 11.47
N THR A 670 18.81 -10.08 10.18
CA THR A 670 19.40 -9.11 9.24
C THR A 670 18.82 -9.25 7.84
N ALA A 671 18.56 -8.13 7.18
CA ALA A 671 18.33 -8.03 5.74
C ALA A 671 19.43 -7.18 5.05
N ASP A 672 19.84 -7.55 3.84
CA ASP A 672 20.73 -6.73 3.02
C ASP A 672 19.94 -5.63 2.26
N GLU A 673 20.50 -4.41 2.14
CA GLU A 673 19.96 -3.34 1.28
C GLU A 673 19.62 -3.84 -0.15
N PRO A 674 18.45 -3.54 -0.74
CA PRO A 674 17.32 -2.73 -0.24
C PRO A 674 16.09 -3.61 0.07
N LEU A 675 16.28 -4.74 0.76
CA LEU A 675 15.20 -5.65 1.13
C LEU A 675 14.50 -5.16 2.40
N GLU A 676 13.16 -5.15 2.40
CA GLU A 676 12.32 -4.67 3.51
C GLU A 676 11.22 -5.70 3.75
N PHE A 677 11.06 -6.15 4.99
CA PHE A 677 10.13 -7.21 5.36
C PHE A 677 9.30 -6.85 6.59
N ALA A 678 8.03 -7.25 6.59
CA ALA A 678 7.28 -7.48 7.82
C ALA A 678 7.56 -8.93 8.24
N TYR A 679 7.70 -9.22 9.53
CA TYR A 679 8.04 -10.57 9.97
C TYR A 679 7.53 -10.96 11.36
N ASP A 680 7.34 -12.27 11.52
CA ASP A 680 7.17 -12.92 12.82
C ASP A 680 8.50 -13.52 13.25
N LEU A 681 8.81 -13.47 14.55
CA LEU A 681 9.98 -14.13 15.15
C LEU A 681 9.56 -15.07 16.28
N GLU A 682 9.88 -16.34 16.13
CA GLU A 682 9.69 -17.38 17.13
C GLU A 682 11.06 -17.88 17.63
N VAL A 683 11.29 -17.81 18.93
CA VAL A 683 12.51 -18.31 19.60
C VAL A 683 12.09 -19.17 20.78
N MET A 684 12.17 -20.48 20.59
CA MET A 684 11.93 -21.46 21.65
C MET A 684 13.24 -21.78 22.37
N VAL A 685 13.29 -21.54 23.68
CA VAL A 685 14.34 -22.04 24.56
C VAL A 685 13.76 -23.15 25.43
N ILE A 686 14.31 -24.35 25.29
CA ILE A 686 14.05 -25.49 26.17
C ILE A 686 15.17 -25.48 27.22
N PRO A 687 14.90 -25.17 28.50
CA PRO A 687 15.89 -25.29 29.57
C PRO A 687 16.25 -26.76 29.85
N PRO A 688 17.45 -27.04 30.37
CA PRO A 688 17.79 -28.36 30.88
C PRO A 688 17.10 -28.61 32.24
N CYS A 689 16.84 -29.87 32.58
CA CYS A 689 16.24 -30.31 33.86
C CYS A 689 16.59 -29.45 35.09
N PHE A 690 17.87 -29.25 35.40
CA PHE A 690 18.32 -28.50 36.59
C PHE A 690 17.95 -27.00 36.64
N ALA A 691 17.22 -26.50 35.63
CA ALA A 691 16.71 -25.14 35.52
C ALA A 691 15.23 -25.14 35.07
N LEU A 692 14.51 -26.20 35.45
CA LEU A 692 13.06 -26.33 35.44
C LEU A 692 12.54 -26.35 36.91
N GLU A 693 13.03 -25.44 37.77
CA GLU A 693 12.45 -25.25 39.11
C GLU A 693 10.95 -24.90 38.98
N ASP A 694 10.08 -25.91 39.08
CA ASP A 694 8.64 -25.75 39.28
C ASP A 694 8.31 -25.73 40.79
N ASP A 695 7.03 -25.57 41.14
CA ASP A 695 6.61 -25.41 42.54
C ASP A 695 6.85 -26.68 43.42
N TYR A 696 7.38 -27.77 42.86
CA TYR A 696 7.51 -29.07 43.54
C TYR A 696 8.90 -29.76 43.60
N GLU A 697 9.95 -29.33 42.87
CA GLU A 697 11.32 -29.86 43.11
C GLU A 697 11.85 -29.49 44.55
N ASP A 698 12.75 -30.23 45.21
CA ASP A 698 13.36 -31.54 44.89
C ASP A 698 12.51 -32.72 45.42
N ASN A 699 11.37 -33.06 44.79
CA ASN A 699 10.48 -34.14 45.26
C ASN A 699 10.87 -35.56 44.83
N ASP A 700 12.13 -35.79 44.46
CA ASP A 700 12.75 -37.04 43.97
C ASP A 700 12.53 -38.27 44.89
N THR A 701 12.09 -38.05 46.13
CA THR A 701 11.99 -39.09 47.16
C THR A 701 10.75 -38.97 48.04
N LEU A 702 10.31 -40.11 48.57
CA LEU A 702 9.31 -40.19 49.65
C LEU A 702 9.65 -39.35 50.89
N GLU A 703 10.93 -39.02 51.13
CA GLU A 703 11.37 -38.19 52.27
C GLU A 703 11.31 -36.67 51.97
N SER A 704 11.33 -36.28 50.68
CA SER A 704 11.21 -34.90 50.20
C SER A 704 9.84 -34.57 49.57
N ALA A 705 8.99 -35.59 49.38
CA ALA A 705 7.70 -35.55 48.71
C ALA A 705 6.87 -34.27 48.97
N ALA A 706 6.59 -33.53 47.89
CA ALA A 706 5.89 -32.26 47.92
C ALA A 706 4.44 -32.40 48.43
N ARG A 707 3.82 -31.28 48.86
CA ARG A 707 2.43 -31.27 49.32
C ARG A 707 1.51 -30.76 48.22
N LEU A 708 0.60 -31.61 47.74
CA LEU A 708 -0.42 -31.18 46.77
C LEU A 708 -1.55 -30.43 47.47
N GLU A 709 -1.67 -29.14 47.18
CA GLU A 709 -2.81 -28.31 47.57
C GLU A 709 -3.99 -28.46 46.57
N PRO A 710 -5.24 -28.15 46.96
CA PRO A 710 -6.40 -28.24 46.06
C PRO A 710 -6.39 -27.20 44.92
N GLU A 711 -7.25 -27.45 43.91
CA GLU A 711 -7.75 -26.46 42.93
C GLU A 711 -6.76 -25.93 41.86
N ALA A 712 -5.52 -26.43 41.78
CA ALA A 712 -4.57 -26.02 40.74
C ALA A 712 -4.31 -27.11 39.69
N GLU A 713 -4.57 -26.83 38.41
CA GLU A 713 -3.91 -27.53 37.30
C GLU A 713 -2.51 -26.94 37.15
N GLN A 714 -1.47 -27.75 37.34
CA GLN A 714 -0.09 -27.27 37.30
C GLN A 714 0.73 -28.06 36.27
N PRO A 715 1.52 -27.37 35.42
CA PRO A 715 2.53 -28.01 34.60
C PRO A 715 3.70 -28.41 35.50
N VAL A 716 4.09 -29.68 35.42
CA VAL A 716 5.21 -30.27 36.15
C VAL A 716 6.11 -30.96 35.15
N HIS A 717 7.42 -30.99 35.39
CA HIS A 717 8.37 -31.66 34.51
C HIS A 717 8.94 -32.93 35.14
N ILE A 718 8.92 -34.05 34.41
CA ILE A 718 9.66 -35.26 34.83
C ILE A 718 11.04 -35.30 34.18
N CYS A 719 12.05 -35.67 34.96
CA CYS A 719 13.46 -35.60 34.58
C CYS A 719 14.17 -36.96 34.50
N LYS A 720 15.41 -36.94 33.97
CA LYS A 720 16.07 -38.16 33.48
C LYS A 720 16.53 -39.08 34.63
N GLY A 721 15.68 -40.05 34.93
CA GLY A 721 15.88 -41.06 35.97
C GLY A 721 15.23 -40.69 37.30
N ASP A 722 14.33 -39.70 37.29
CA ASP A 722 13.60 -39.22 38.45
C ASP A 722 12.33 -40.01 38.78
N GLU A 723 11.84 -39.78 40.00
CA GLU A 723 10.56 -40.26 40.52
C GLU A 723 9.93 -39.15 41.36
N ASP A 724 8.82 -38.57 40.90
CA ASP A 724 8.23 -37.37 41.51
C ASP A 724 7.21 -37.81 42.58
N TRP A 725 7.49 -37.49 43.86
CA TRP A 725 6.65 -37.93 44.99
C TRP A 725 5.79 -36.80 45.55
N TYR A 726 4.54 -37.12 45.88
CA TYR A 726 3.60 -36.16 46.45
C TYR A 726 2.83 -36.73 47.63
N THR A 727 2.70 -35.95 48.69
CA THR A 727 1.82 -36.21 49.82
C THR A 727 0.48 -35.49 49.65
N ILE A 728 -0.61 -36.19 49.93
CA ILE A 728 -1.96 -35.63 49.90
C ILE A 728 -2.76 -36.06 51.13
N ASP A 729 -3.15 -35.08 51.95
CA ASP A 729 -4.05 -35.30 53.09
C ASP A 729 -5.48 -35.54 52.60
N VAL A 730 -6.13 -36.58 53.12
CA VAL A 730 -7.52 -36.96 52.82
C VAL A 730 -8.31 -37.08 54.12
N GLU A 731 -9.42 -36.35 54.20
CA GLU A 731 -10.28 -36.28 55.39
C GLU A 731 -11.28 -37.46 55.44
N PRO A 732 -11.87 -37.78 56.62
CA PRO A 732 -12.80 -38.89 56.73
C PRO A 732 -14.05 -38.70 55.86
N GLY A 733 -14.33 -39.68 55.00
CA GLY A 733 -15.46 -39.65 54.06
C GLY A 733 -15.22 -38.85 52.76
N GLU A 734 -14.04 -38.30 52.55
CA GLU A 734 -13.67 -37.63 51.28
C GLU A 734 -13.34 -38.67 50.19
N ASP A 735 -13.85 -38.46 48.98
CA ASP A 735 -13.43 -39.17 47.77
C ASP A 735 -12.41 -38.31 46.99
N LEU A 736 -11.34 -38.95 46.53
CA LEU A 736 -10.22 -38.30 45.83
C LEU A 736 -9.92 -38.99 44.50
N PHE A 737 -9.70 -38.21 43.44
CA PHE A 737 -9.20 -38.67 42.15
C PHE A 737 -8.05 -37.79 41.71
N ILE A 738 -7.08 -38.38 41.01
CA ILE A 738 -5.98 -37.66 40.37
C ILE A 738 -5.84 -38.22 38.96
N ASP A 739 -5.99 -37.36 37.94
CA ASP A 739 -5.58 -37.66 36.58
C ASP A 739 -4.21 -37.03 36.31
N VAL A 740 -3.29 -37.82 35.76
CA VAL A 740 -1.98 -37.38 35.27
C VAL A 740 -2.00 -37.42 33.76
N VAL A 741 -1.80 -36.27 33.10
CA VAL A 741 -1.81 -36.15 31.64
C VAL A 741 -0.40 -35.82 31.15
N ALA A 742 0.20 -36.71 30.35
CA ALA A 742 1.48 -36.45 29.71
C ALA A 742 1.28 -35.68 28.40
N SER A 743 2.04 -34.59 28.22
CA SER A 743 2.03 -33.75 27.02
C SER A 743 3.24 -34.07 26.11
N VAL A 744 3.24 -33.56 24.87
CA VAL A 744 4.39 -33.75 23.95
C VAL A 744 5.63 -33.05 24.51
N ASP A 745 6.73 -33.78 24.64
CA ASP A 745 8.02 -33.23 25.04
C ASP A 745 8.72 -32.51 23.87
N ALA A 746 9.30 -31.35 24.15
CA ALA A 746 9.86 -30.44 23.14
C ALA A 746 11.30 -30.78 22.70
N GLU A 747 12.05 -31.61 23.45
CA GLU A 747 13.37 -32.10 23.00
C GLU A 747 13.24 -33.37 22.13
N THR A 748 12.31 -34.27 22.47
CA THR A 748 12.13 -35.57 21.81
C THR A 748 11.01 -35.63 20.78
N GLU A 749 10.06 -34.69 20.79
CA GLU A 749 8.85 -34.69 19.96
C GLU A 749 7.99 -35.96 20.17
N THR A 750 8.07 -36.54 21.38
CA THR A 750 7.28 -37.72 21.81
C THR A 750 6.57 -37.46 23.13
N ILE A 751 5.53 -38.24 23.44
CA ILE A 751 4.80 -38.13 24.71
C ILE A 751 5.41 -39.13 25.71
N PRO A 752 5.94 -38.69 26.88
CA PRO A 752 6.55 -39.59 27.85
C PRO A 752 5.54 -40.61 28.36
N GLN A 753 5.99 -41.85 28.55
CA GLN A 753 5.16 -42.89 29.18
C GLN A 753 5.42 -42.84 30.68
N LEU A 754 4.37 -42.59 31.45
CA LEU A 754 4.43 -42.46 32.90
C LEU A 754 3.92 -43.74 33.58
N GLU A 755 4.56 -44.13 34.67
CA GLU A 755 4.02 -45.03 35.67
C GLU A 755 3.52 -44.18 36.84
N VAL A 756 2.24 -44.32 37.19
CA VAL A 756 1.59 -43.57 38.25
C VAL A 756 1.04 -44.54 39.29
N GLU A 757 1.42 -44.38 40.56
CA GLU A 757 0.93 -45.20 41.67
C GLU A 757 0.46 -44.35 42.86
N LEU A 758 -0.70 -44.71 43.43
CA LEU A 758 -1.21 -44.12 44.67
C LEU A 758 -1.03 -45.13 45.82
N MET A 759 -0.38 -44.71 46.90
CA MET A 759 0.14 -45.55 47.99
C MET A 759 -0.19 -44.99 49.38
N ASP A 760 0.01 -45.79 50.41
CA ASP A 760 -0.05 -45.35 51.81
C ASP A 760 1.11 -44.41 52.20
N ALA A 761 1.00 -43.79 53.38
CA ALA A 761 2.01 -42.88 53.94
C ALA A 761 3.40 -43.51 54.22
N ALA A 762 3.59 -44.80 53.94
CA ALA A 762 4.88 -45.49 54.05
C ALA A 762 5.46 -45.89 52.68
N GLY A 763 4.69 -45.75 51.59
CA GLY A 763 5.05 -46.28 50.27
C GLY A 763 5.05 -47.82 50.22
N GLU A 764 4.43 -48.50 51.19
CA GLU A 764 4.46 -49.97 51.29
C GLU A 764 3.21 -50.63 50.65
N THR A 765 2.04 -49.99 50.74
CA THR A 765 0.78 -50.53 50.20
C THR A 765 0.21 -49.63 49.10
N ARG A 766 0.03 -50.19 47.90
CA ARG A 766 -0.73 -49.55 46.81
C ARG A 766 -2.22 -49.49 47.18
N LEU A 767 -2.82 -48.30 47.07
CA LEU A 767 -4.21 -48.03 47.45
C LEU A 767 -5.20 -48.11 46.28
N SER A 768 -4.71 -48.00 45.03
CA SER A 768 -5.55 -47.91 43.83
C SER A 768 -4.88 -48.58 42.62
N GLU A 769 -5.68 -49.17 41.72
CA GLU A 769 -5.20 -49.56 40.39
C GLU A 769 -5.25 -48.35 39.45
N THR A 770 -4.32 -48.29 38.48
CA THR A 770 -4.15 -47.11 37.62
C THR A 770 -4.89 -47.33 36.30
N GLU A 771 -5.91 -46.52 36.03
CA GLU A 771 -6.67 -46.55 34.78
C GLU A 771 -5.91 -45.76 33.70
N THR A 772 -5.54 -46.41 32.59
CA THR A 772 -4.84 -45.74 31.48
C THR A 772 -5.78 -45.54 30.29
N LEU A 773 -6.13 -44.28 30.03
CA LEU A 773 -6.95 -43.86 28.89
C LEU A 773 -6.06 -43.27 27.79
N SER A 774 -6.45 -43.44 26.53
CA SER A 774 -5.77 -42.87 25.36
C SER A 774 -6.64 -41.74 24.83
N THR A 775 -6.24 -40.49 25.01
CA THR A 775 -6.94 -39.32 24.49
C THR A 775 -6.25 -38.83 23.20
N PRO A 776 -6.83 -37.87 22.45
CA PRO A 776 -6.15 -37.23 21.32
C PRO A 776 -4.90 -36.44 21.73
N VAL A 777 -4.86 -35.94 22.97
CA VAL A 777 -3.80 -35.07 23.50
C VAL A 777 -2.66 -35.89 24.12
N GLY A 778 -2.95 -37.08 24.66
CA GLY A 778 -1.94 -37.96 25.23
C GLY A 778 -2.50 -39.18 25.99
N PRO A 779 -1.64 -40.00 26.61
CA PRO A 779 -2.05 -40.98 27.59
C PRO A 779 -2.40 -40.26 28.90
N LEU A 780 -3.57 -40.59 29.44
CA LEU A 780 -4.10 -40.08 30.70
C LEU A 780 -4.12 -41.22 31.71
N PHE A 781 -3.49 -41.02 32.87
CA PHE A 781 -3.34 -42.01 33.93
C PHE A 781 -4.14 -41.56 35.16
N GLY A 782 -5.29 -42.22 35.40
CA GLY A 782 -6.16 -41.92 36.54
C GLY A 782 -5.89 -42.86 37.72
N VAL A 783 -5.86 -42.30 38.94
CA VAL A 783 -5.88 -43.04 40.21
C VAL A 783 -6.97 -42.47 41.13
N ALA A 784 -7.59 -43.33 41.94
CA ALA A 784 -8.71 -42.92 42.82
C ALA A 784 -8.62 -43.56 44.22
N LEU A 785 -8.96 -42.78 45.25
CA LEU A 785 -9.07 -43.23 46.64
C LEU A 785 -10.48 -42.93 47.16
N ARG A 786 -11.12 -43.92 47.77
CA ARG A 786 -12.50 -43.81 48.26
C ARG A 786 -12.59 -43.58 49.77
N ALA A 787 -13.62 -42.84 50.14
CA ALA A 787 -14.10 -42.49 51.48
C ALA A 787 -13.54 -43.37 52.62
N SER A 788 -12.51 -42.86 53.31
CA SER A 788 -11.91 -43.55 54.45
C SER A 788 -12.62 -43.23 55.77
N GLU A 789 -12.75 -44.21 56.68
CA GLU A 789 -13.30 -43.99 58.03
C GLU A 789 -12.38 -43.14 58.93
N GLU A 790 -11.11 -43.02 58.58
CA GLU A 790 -10.07 -42.32 59.34
C GLU A 790 -9.32 -41.34 58.44
N ARG A 791 -8.90 -40.18 58.97
CA ARG A 791 -8.02 -39.24 58.23
C ARG A 791 -6.71 -39.95 57.89
N ARG A 792 -6.30 -39.87 56.63
CA ARG A 792 -5.07 -40.49 56.14
C ARG A 792 -4.31 -39.52 55.25
N THR A 793 -3.00 -39.72 55.15
CA THR A 793 -2.17 -39.11 54.11
C THR A 793 -1.89 -40.22 53.10
N ALA A 794 -2.21 -40.00 51.84
CA ALA A 794 -1.83 -40.86 50.73
C ALA A 794 -0.60 -40.28 50.03
N VAL A 795 0.09 -41.11 49.26
CA VAL A 795 1.28 -40.73 48.51
C VAL A 795 1.10 -41.08 47.04
N LEU A 796 1.21 -40.10 46.15
CA LEU A 796 1.30 -40.30 44.71
C LEU A 796 2.78 -40.38 44.31
N ARG A 797 3.14 -41.36 43.48
CA ARG A 797 4.41 -41.37 42.74
C ARG A 797 4.12 -41.27 41.25
N VAL A 798 4.80 -40.37 40.56
CA VAL A 798 4.87 -40.28 39.10
C VAL A 798 6.30 -40.67 38.68
N ARG A 799 6.46 -41.43 37.60
CA ARG A 799 7.76 -41.98 37.18
C ARG A 799 7.85 -42.17 35.66
N GLY A 800 9.02 -41.90 35.07
CA GLY A 800 9.33 -42.28 33.68
C GLY A 800 9.62 -43.78 33.55
N VAL A 801 8.92 -44.47 32.64
CA VAL A 801 8.98 -45.94 32.49
C VAL A 801 10.37 -46.46 32.12
N ASP A 802 11.09 -45.80 31.19
CA ASP A 802 12.40 -46.27 30.69
C ASP A 802 13.60 -45.47 31.25
N GLY A 803 13.37 -44.53 32.18
CA GLY A 803 14.43 -43.74 32.84
C GLY A 803 15.24 -42.80 31.95
N GLU A 804 15.06 -42.82 30.62
CA GLU A 804 15.53 -41.78 29.69
C GLU A 804 14.44 -40.78 29.29
N GLN A 805 13.19 -41.08 29.64
CA GLN A 805 12.02 -40.26 29.35
C GLN A 805 12.03 -38.99 30.21
N GLN A 806 11.67 -37.88 29.56
CA GLN A 806 11.55 -36.53 30.12
C GLN A 806 10.31 -35.89 29.50
N GLY A 807 9.78 -34.84 30.11
CA GLY A 807 8.76 -33.98 29.50
C GLY A 807 7.74 -33.40 30.46
N PRO A 808 6.90 -32.46 29.99
CA PRO A 808 5.82 -31.88 30.78
C PRO A 808 4.66 -32.86 30.98
N TYR A 809 4.13 -32.87 32.19
CA TYR A 809 2.83 -33.47 32.51
C TYR A 809 1.99 -32.51 33.36
N THR A 810 0.70 -32.78 33.46
CA THR A 810 -0.24 -31.99 34.29
C THR A 810 -0.95 -32.89 35.28
N LEU A 811 -0.95 -32.48 36.55
CA LEU A 811 -1.77 -33.07 37.60
C LEU A 811 -3.14 -32.37 37.64
N LYS A 812 -4.22 -33.15 37.56
CA LYS A 812 -5.60 -32.67 37.79
C LYS A 812 -6.18 -33.41 38.99
N ILE A 813 -6.44 -32.68 40.07
CA ILE A 813 -6.85 -33.23 41.36
C ILE A 813 -8.31 -32.90 41.63
N TYR A 814 -9.11 -33.93 41.86
CA TYR A 814 -10.55 -33.81 42.10
C TYR A 814 -10.88 -34.34 43.50
N ARG A 815 -11.36 -33.46 44.38
CA ARG A 815 -11.71 -33.75 45.78
C ARG A 815 -13.21 -33.57 45.99
N TYR A 816 -13.85 -34.56 46.59
CA TYR A 816 -15.30 -34.60 46.75
C TYR A 816 -15.68 -34.87 48.21
N PRO A 817 -16.10 -33.85 48.98
CA PRO A 817 -16.59 -34.05 50.34
C PRO A 817 -17.95 -34.79 50.34
N PRO A 818 -18.39 -35.38 51.46
CA PRO A 818 -19.71 -36.03 51.53
C PRO A 818 -20.85 -35.08 51.12
N CYS A 819 -21.81 -35.56 50.31
CA CYS A 819 -22.94 -34.76 49.77
C CYS A 819 -23.71 -33.93 50.83
N GLU A 820 -23.70 -34.34 52.11
CA GLU A 820 -24.32 -33.58 53.20
C GLU A 820 -23.63 -32.22 53.51
N GLN A 821 -22.49 -31.90 52.88
CA GLN A 821 -21.65 -30.74 53.23
C GLN A 821 -21.53 -29.65 52.13
N GLY A 822 -22.03 -29.91 50.91
CA GLY A 822 -22.05 -28.95 49.77
C GLY A 822 -21.16 -29.35 48.60
N GLY A 823 -21.54 -28.93 47.38
CA GLY A 823 -20.93 -29.34 46.10
C GLY A 823 -21.24 -30.79 45.74
N ASP A 824 -21.96 -31.06 44.64
CA ASP A 824 -21.98 -32.41 44.08
C ASP A 824 -20.77 -32.62 43.15
N ASP A 825 -20.60 -31.86 42.06
CA ASP A 825 -19.32 -31.80 41.34
C ASP A 825 -18.71 -30.42 41.07
N ARG A 826 -17.74 -30.37 40.15
CA ARG A 826 -16.93 -29.19 39.82
C ARG A 826 -17.60 -28.23 38.84
N LEU A 827 -18.81 -28.55 38.38
CA LEU A 827 -19.59 -27.77 37.42
C LEU A 827 -20.89 -27.20 38.01
N GLU A 828 -21.03 -27.14 39.35
CA GLU A 828 -22.17 -26.72 40.24
C GLU A 828 -22.86 -25.35 39.95
N GLU A 829 -22.70 -24.80 38.76
CA GLU A 829 -23.69 -23.91 38.16
C GLU A 829 -24.67 -24.69 37.26
N ASN A 830 -24.37 -25.92 36.82
CA ASN A 830 -25.05 -26.59 35.71
C ASN A 830 -26.31 -27.40 36.08
N ASP A 831 -26.78 -27.34 37.33
CA ASP A 831 -27.97 -28.04 37.89
C ASP A 831 -29.33 -27.55 37.32
N SER A 832 -29.32 -26.79 36.22
CA SER A 832 -30.52 -26.47 35.43
C SER A 832 -30.21 -26.15 33.97
N ALA A 833 -31.14 -26.49 33.06
CA ALA A 833 -31.02 -26.20 31.63
C ALA A 833 -30.78 -24.71 31.29
N ALA A 834 -31.18 -23.77 32.17
CA ALA A 834 -30.96 -22.34 32.00
C ALA A 834 -29.52 -21.88 32.35
N LYS A 835 -28.71 -22.77 32.91
CA LYS A 835 -27.28 -22.60 33.22
C LYS A 835 -26.43 -23.75 32.65
N ALA A 836 -26.93 -24.48 31.64
CA ALA A 836 -26.27 -25.66 31.10
C ALA A 836 -24.84 -25.34 30.65
N GLN A 837 -23.87 -26.16 31.07
CA GLN A 837 -22.46 -25.94 30.75
C GLN A 837 -22.18 -26.30 29.29
N ASP A 838 -21.62 -25.37 28.51
CA ASP A 838 -21.24 -25.63 27.11
C ASP A 838 -20.19 -26.76 27.04
N LEU A 839 -20.43 -27.75 26.16
CA LEU A 839 -19.60 -28.95 25.99
C LEU A 839 -18.85 -28.91 24.65
N ILE A 840 -17.56 -28.62 24.70
CA ILE A 840 -16.70 -28.56 23.51
C ILE A 840 -16.25 -29.97 23.13
N ARG A 841 -16.57 -30.41 21.90
CA ARG A 841 -16.35 -31.81 21.45
C ARG A 841 -14.87 -32.20 21.34
N ASP A 842 -13.99 -31.23 21.11
CA ASP A 842 -12.58 -31.45 20.77
C ASP A 842 -11.65 -31.48 22.01
N GLU A 843 -12.13 -31.07 23.19
CA GLU A 843 -11.35 -31.08 24.44
C GLU A 843 -11.22 -32.49 25.07
N GLY A 844 -11.94 -33.48 24.54
CA GLY A 844 -11.88 -34.87 24.98
C GLY A 844 -12.88 -35.21 26.11
N PRO A 845 -12.62 -36.28 26.89
CA PRO A 845 -13.58 -36.79 27.86
C PRO A 845 -13.56 -36.00 29.17
N ILE A 846 -14.74 -35.55 29.62
CA ILE A 846 -14.91 -34.92 30.93
C ILE A 846 -15.04 -36.02 31.99
N ARG A 847 -14.12 -36.01 32.97
CA ARG A 847 -13.95 -37.08 33.95
C ARG A 847 -14.39 -36.70 35.37
N HIS A 848 -14.65 -37.74 36.17
CA HIS A 848 -14.91 -37.73 37.62
C HIS A 848 -16.11 -36.90 38.08
N LEU A 849 -17.05 -36.62 37.17
CA LEU A 849 -18.33 -35.95 37.45
C LEU A 849 -19.14 -36.74 38.48
N ARG A 850 -19.93 -36.07 39.34
CA ARG A 850 -20.53 -36.68 40.54
C ARG A 850 -21.95 -36.16 40.82
N LEU A 851 -22.92 -36.97 40.45
CA LEU A 851 -24.31 -36.81 40.86
C LEU A 851 -24.51 -37.16 42.35
N CYS A 852 -24.97 -36.21 43.16
CA CYS A 852 -25.50 -36.49 44.49
C CYS A 852 -26.97 -36.97 44.43
N PRO A 853 -27.52 -37.60 45.51
CA PRO A 853 -28.87 -38.17 45.49
C PRO A 853 -30.00 -37.15 45.33
N GLY A 854 -30.41 -36.92 44.09
CA GLY A 854 -31.49 -36.00 43.71
C GLY A 854 -31.11 -34.95 42.67
N ASP A 855 -29.84 -34.87 42.27
CA ASP A 855 -29.32 -33.87 41.33
C ASP A 855 -29.43 -34.26 39.84
N GLN A 856 -29.29 -33.25 38.98
CA GLN A 856 -29.42 -33.34 37.53
C GLN A 856 -28.49 -32.35 36.81
N ASP A 857 -27.54 -32.86 36.03
CA ASP A 857 -26.50 -32.04 35.38
C ASP A 857 -26.93 -31.70 33.95
N PHE A 858 -26.85 -30.43 33.56
CA PHE A 858 -27.21 -29.99 32.21
C PHE A 858 -26.01 -29.48 31.42
N TYR A 859 -25.86 -29.98 30.19
CA TYR A 859 -24.78 -29.62 29.26
C TYR A 859 -25.37 -29.12 27.95
N ARG A 860 -24.80 -28.05 27.39
CA ARG A 860 -25.22 -27.49 26.11
C ARG A 860 -24.28 -27.92 24.98
N LEU A 861 -24.85 -28.21 23.82
CA LEU A 861 -24.13 -28.57 22.61
C LEU A 861 -24.67 -27.78 21.42
N ASP A 862 -23.82 -26.96 20.80
CA ASP A 862 -24.11 -26.36 19.50
C ASP A 862 -23.80 -27.38 18.37
N SER A 863 -24.57 -27.36 17.28
CA SER A 863 -24.40 -28.27 16.14
C SER A 863 -24.58 -27.58 14.80
N LYS A 864 -23.95 -28.11 13.75
CA LYS A 864 -23.96 -27.58 12.39
C LYS A 864 -24.70 -28.49 11.42
N LYS A 865 -25.23 -27.93 10.34
CA LYS A 865 -25.84 -28.65 9.23
C LYS A 865 -24.91 -29.76 8.68
N GLY A 866 -25.35 -31.01 8.79
CA GLY A 866 -24.64 -32.23 8.43
C GLY A 866 -24.03 -33.00 9.61
N ASP A 867 -23.96 -32.40 10.81
CA ASP A 867 -23.35 -33.04 11.99
C ASP A 867 -24.08 -34.32 12.41
N LYS A 868 -23.30 -35.24 12.99
CA LYS A 868 -23.81 -36.31 13.86
C LYS A 868 -23.14 -36.17 15.22
N ILE A 869 -23.95 -35.91 16.24
CA ILE A 869 -23.52 -35.88 17.63
C ILE A 869 -23.60 -37.29 18.19
N VAL A 870 -22.56 -37.74 18.88
CA VAL A 870 -22.55 -38.99 19.65
C VAL A 870 -21.88 -38.70 20.99
N LEU A 871 -22.58 -39.02 22.09
CA LEU A 871 -22.13 -38.79 23.46
C LEU A 871 -22.26 -40.10 24.24
N GLY A 872 -21.17 -40.54 24.87
CA GLY A 872 -21.15 -41.69 25.77
C GLY A 872 -21.06 -41.27 27.22
N ILE A 873 -21.67 -42.06 28.11
CA ILE A 873 -21.31 -42.10 29.53
C ILE A 873 -20.70 -43.46 29.86
N LYS A 874 -19.58 -43.40 30.59
CA LYS A 874 -19.11 -44.46 31.48
C LYS A 874 -19.45 -44.02 32.90
N HIS A 875 -20.17 -44.83 33.67
CA HIS A 875 -20.19 -44.69 35.13
C HIS A 875 -19.22 -45.71 35.74
N ASP A 876 -18.71 -45.43 36.93
CA ASP A 876 -17.75 -46.33 37.57
C ASP A 876 -18.45 -47.36 38.47
N GLU A 877 -18.42 -48.62 38.04
CA GLU A 877 -18.80 -49.79 38.87
C GLU A 877 -17.68 -50.08 39.89
N LEU A 878 -17.67 -49.36 41.01
CA LEU A 878 -16.60 -49.42 42.02
C LEU A 878 -16.91 -50.25 43.27
N ASP A 879 -18.08 -50.89 43.35
CA ASP A 879 -18.35 -51.94 44.34
C ASP A 879 -18.95 -53.19 43.64
N PRO A 880 -18.19 -54.29 43.49
CA PRO A 880 -18.67 -55.51 42.87
C PRO A 880 -19.65 -56.32 43.75
N GLU A 881 -19.92 -55.92 44.99
CA GLU A 881 -20.94 -56.53 45.86
C GLU A 881 -22.32 -55.83 45.77
N VAL A 882 -22.44 -54.70 45.05
CA VAL A 882 -23.70 -53.95 44.88
C VAL A 882 -24.32 -54.22 43.50
N GLU A 883 -25.37 -55.05 43.44
CA GLU A 883 -26.13 -55.27 42.20
C GLU A 883 -26.75 -53.95 41.68
N ALA A 884 -26.63 -53.72 40.37
CA ALA A 884 -26.91 -52.43 39.74
C ALA A 884 -28.42 -52.15 39.55
N GLU A 885 -29.12 -51.73 40.60
CA GLU A 885 -30.55 -51.39 40.54
C GLU A 885 -30.85 -49.96 40.01
N ALA A 886 -29.86 -49.07 39.89
CA ALA A 886 -30.04 -47.68 39.41
C ALA A 886 -28.85 -47.18 38.56
N PRO A 887 -28.95 -47.20 37.20
CA PRO A 887 -27.92 -46.65 36.31
C PRO A 887 -28.02 -45.12 36.15
N VAL A 888 -26.91 -44.49 35.77
CA VAL A 888 -26.92 -43.10 35.29
C VAL A 888 -27.70 -43.00 33.96
N ALA A 889 -28.58 -42.01 33.87
CA ALA A 889 -29.42 -41.72 32.71
C ALA A 889 -28.89 -40.53 31.90
N MET A 890 -29.22 -40.51 30.61
CA MET A 890 -28.98 -39.39 29.70
C MET A 890 -30.25 -39.08 28.92
N ARG A 891 -30.53 -37.80 28.70
CA ARG A 891 -31.68 -37.31 27.92
C ARG A 891 -31.26 -36.10 27.07
N LEU A 892 -31.33 -36.22 25.75
CA LEU A 892 -31.03 -35.10 24.83
C LEU A 892 -32.33 -34.39 24.42
N MET A 893 -32.31 -33.06 24.48
CA MET A 893 -33.44 -32.16 24.26
C MET A 893 -33.09 -31.07 23.24
N ASN A 894 -34.10 -30.54 22.55
CA ASN A 894 -33.98 -29.35 21.71
C ASN A 894 -34.22 -28.05 22.52
N GLU A 895 -34.09 -26.88 21.89
CA GLU A 895 -34.38 -25.57 22.48
C GLU A 895 -35.81 -25.45 23.08
N ALA A 896 -36.79 -26.20 22.57
CA ALA A 896 -38.15 -26.21 23.09
C ALA A 896 -38.32 -27.04 24.38
N GLY A 897 -37.27 -27.76 24.81
CA GLY A 897 -37.31 -28.71 25.93
C GLY A 897 -37.95 -30.06 25.58
N ASP A 898 -38.31 -30.29 24.31
CA ASP A 898 -38.81 -31.57 23.85
C ASP A 898 -37.68 -32.60 23.81
N THR A 899 -37.96 -33.80 24.34
CA THR A 899 -36.99 -34.90 24.37
C THR A 899 -36.92 -35.58 23.01
N ILE A 900 -35.79 -35.45 22.35
CA ILE A 900 -35.55 -36.00 21.01
C ILE A 900 -35.48 -37.53 21.07
N ILE A 901 -34.92 -38.07 22.16
CA ILE A 901 -34.61 -39.51 22.30
C ILE A 901 -35.16 -40.05 23.63
N THR A 902 -36.34 -40.68 23.58
CA THR A 902 -36.98 -41.29 24.75
C THR A 902 -36.43 -42.68 25.05
N GLU A 903 -35.64 -42.80 26.14
CA GLU A 903 -35.39 -44.02 26.95
C GLU A 903 -35.41 -45.40 26.23
N SER A 904 -34.70 -45.57 25.12
CA SER A 904 -34.49 -46.93 24.55
C SER A 904 -33.41 -47.04 23.47
N ALA A 905 -33.10 -45.96 22.74
CA ALA A 905 -32.07 -45.95 21.70
C ALA A 905 -30.64 -45.91 22.27
N ALA A 906 -30.25 -46.93 23.03
CA ALA A 906 -28.84 -47.20 23.30
C ALA A 906 -28.18 -47.68 21.99
N VAL A 907 -27.52 -46.77 21.29
CA VAL A 907 -26.76 -47.12 20.09
C VAL A 907 -25.53 -47.90 20.53
N GLU A 908 -25.40 -49.15 20.06
CA GLU A 908 -24.18 -49.97 20.22
C GLU A 908 -23.05 -49.40 19.33
N VAL A 909 -22.57 -48.21 19.68
CA VAL A 909 -21.34 -47.64 19.10
C VAL A 909 -20.18 -48.51 19.60
N PRO A 910 -19.37 -49.12 18.72
CA PRO A 910 -18.20 -49.86 19.15
C PRO A 910 -17.25 -48.88 19.85
N PRO A 911 -16.89 -49.09 21.14
CA PRO A 911 -16.08 -48.14 21.87
C PRO A 911 -14.69 -47.98 21.22
N PRO A 912 -14.04 -46.81 21.38
CA PRO A 912 -12.60 -46.73 21.11
C PRO A 912 -11.89 -47.79 21.96
N ALA A 913 -10.89 -48.46 21.40
CA ALA A 913 -10.42 -49.79 21.83
C ALA A 913 -9.79 -49.89 23.25
N LYS A 914 -9.91 -48.84 24.07
CA LYS A 914 -9.42 -48.74 25.45
C LYS A 914 -10.45 -48.16 26.46
N ALA A 915 -11.67 -47.78 26.05
CA ALA A 915 -12.63 -47.12 26.96
C ALA A 915 -14.06 -47.73 26.87
N PRO A 916 -14.54 -48.50 27.87
CA PRO A 916 -15.87 -49.09 27.84
C PRO A 916 -16.97 -48.03 28.08
N VAL A 917 -17.62 -47.60 27.00
CA VAL A 917 -18.85 -46.79 27.08
C VAL A 917 -20.00 -47.68 27.56
N GLN A 918 -20.70 -47.27 28.62
CA GLN A 918 -21.82 -48.04 29.18
C GLN A 918 -23.16 -47.71 28.52
N ARG A 919 -23.38 -46.44 28.17
CA ARG A 919 -24.59 -45.94 27.51
C ARG A 919 -24.19 -44.83 26.56
N ALA A 920 -24.81 -44.78 25.38
CA ALA A 920 -24.60 -43.71 24.40
C ALA A 920 -25.93 -43.10 23.95
N VAL A 921 -25.89 -41.82 23.57
CA VAL A 921 -26.95 -41.07 22.90
C VAL A 921 -26.37 -40.53 21.59
N ALA A 922 -27.12 -40.59 20.49
CA ALA A 922 -26.68 -40.10 19.19
C ALA A 922 -27.83 -39.43 18.44
N THR A 923 -27.55 -38.34 17.73
CA THR A 923 -28.53 -37.69 16.83
C THR A 923 -28.62 -38.43 15.49
N GLU A 924 -29.68 -38.15 14.74
CA GLU A 924 -29.65 -38.32 13.28
C GLU A 924 -28.82 -37.17 12.66
N GLU A 925 -28.75 -37.11 11.33
CA GLU A 925 -28.00 -36.08 10.60
C GLU A 925 -28.70 -34.72 10.72
N VAL A 926 -27.99 -33.71 11.23
CA VAL A 926 -28.57 -32.40 11.58
C VAL A 926 -28.91 -31.60 10.32
N GLU A 927 -30.19 -31.27 10.10
CA GLU A 927 -30.64 -30.59 8.87
C GLU A 927 -30.39 -29.06 8.87
N GLU A 928 -30.28 -28.42 10.03
CA GLU A 928 -30.05 -26.97 10.20
C GLU A 928 -29.23 -26.72 11.48
N ASP A 929 -28.52 -25.60 11.59
CA ASP A 929 -27.68 -25.29 12.75
C ASP A 929 -28.56 -25.10 14.01
N VAL A 930 -28.47 -26.03 14.97
CA VAL A 930 -29.39 -26.13 16.13
C VAL A 930 -28.61 -26.37 17.43
N VAL A 931 -29.11 -25.80 18.52
CA VAL A 931 -28.61 -26.03 19.88
C VAL A 931 -29.37 -27.17 20.57
N TYR A 932 -28.64 -28.06 21.22
CA TYR A 932 -29.18 -29.15 22.03
C TYR A 932 -28.75 -29.04 23.49
N THR A 933 -29.58 -29.57 24.39
CA THR A 933 -29.26 -29.70 25.83
C THR A 933 -29.27 -31.18 26.22
N LEU A 934 -28.16 -31.68 26.75
CA LEU A 934 -28.06 -32.99 27.40
C LEU A 934 -28.31 -32.83 28.90
N GLU A 935 -29.31 -33.53 29.42
CA GLU A 935 -29.47 -33.79 30.86
C GLU A 935 -28.81 -35.14 31.21
N VAL A 936 -28.08 -35.16 32.32
CA VAL A 936 -27.58 -36.36 32.99
C VAL A 936 -28.22 -36.42 34.38
N SER A 937 -28.67 -37.60 34.82
CA SER A 937 -29.26 -37.75 36.17
C SER A 937 -29.16 -39.18 36.70
N SER A 938 -29.35 -39.36 38.01
CA SER A 938 -29.36 -40.68 38.66
C SER A 938 -30.55 -40.86 39.61
N GLN A 939 -31.07 -42.07 39.70
CA GLN A 939 -32.13 -42.46 40.65
C GLN A 939 -31.56 -43.24 41.87
N ALA A 940 -30.25 -43.20 42.08
CA ALA A 940 -29.58 -43.91 43.17
C ALA A 940 -29.75 -43.18 44.53
N GLU A 941 -29.96 -43.94 45.61
CA GLU A 941 -29.98 -43.40 46.99
C GLU A 941 -28.58 -43.06 47.55
N ALA A 942 -27.52 -43.21 46.73
CA ALA A 942 -26.12 -42.94 47.06
C ALA A 942 -25.43 -42.26 45.87
N PRO A 943 -24.42 -41.39 46.10
CA PRO A 943 -23.77 -40.64 45.02
C PRO A 943 -23.13 -41.54 43.97
N ARG A 944 -23.13 -41.08 42.72
CA ARG A 944 -22.61 -41.84 41.57
C ARG A 944 -21.63 -41.00 40.76
N PHE A 945 -20.48 -41.60 40.45
CA PHE A 945 -19.44 -40.98 39.64
C PHE A 945 -19.51 -41.45 38.19
N TYR A 946 -19.30 -40.52 37.27
CA TYR A 946 -19.41 -40.75 35.84
C TYR A 946 -18.43 -39.90 35.02
N HIS A 947 -18.29 -40.28 33.74
CA HIS A 947 -17.42 -39.65 32.76
C HIS A 947 -18.23 -39.44 31.48
N LEU A 948 -18.24 -38.21 30.95
CA LEU A 948 -18.80 -37.87 29.65
C LEU A 948 -17.72 -38.01 28.57
N ILE A 949 -18.04 -38.72 27.50
CA ILE A 949 -17.12 -39.05 26.42
C ILE A 949 -17.74 -38.59 25.10
N PRO A 950 -17.35 -37.42 24.55
CA PRO A 950 -17.77 -37.02 23.21
C PRO A 950 -17.16 -37.97 22.16
N MET A 951 -17.90 -38.23 21.09
CA MET A 951 -17.50 -39.12 20.01
C MET A 951 -17.74 -38.51 18.63
N ASP A 952 -16.92 -38.95 17.69
CA ASP A 952 -17.02 -38.63 16.26
C ASP A 952 -18.13 -39.48 15.62
N GLY A 953 -19.22 -38.83 15.22
CA GLY A 953 -20.41 -39.50 14.71
C GLY A 953 -20.27 -40.07 13.29
N ASP A 954 -19.40 -39.52 12.46
CA ASP A 954 -19.21 -39.97 11.08
C ASP A 954 -18.22 -41.13 10.97
N LYS A 955 -17.22 -41.19 11.88
CA LYS A 955 -16.32 -42.35 11.98
C LYS A 955 -16.97 -43.55 12.68
N ALA A 956 -17.97 -43.33 13.54
CA ALA A 956 -18.60 -44.35 14.40
C ALA A 956 -19.23 -45.56 13.68
N GLN A 957 -19.59 -45.46 12.39
CA GLN A 957 -20.32 -46.54 11.69
C GLN A 957 -19.43 -47.60 11.01
N LYS A 958 -18.10 -47.42 10.92
CA LYS A 958 -17.21 -48.40 10.25
C LYS A 958 -17.00 -49.64 11.13
N ARG A 959 -17.67 -50.75 10.78
CA ARG A 959 -17.61 -52.02 11.53
C ARG A 959 -16.17 -52.56 11.61
N PRO A 960 -15.72 -53.07 12.78
CA PRO A 960 -14.40 -53.66 12.96
C PRO A 960 -14.30 -55.10 12.40
N GLN A 961 -14.68 -55.28 11.12
CA GLN A 961 -14.46 -56.52 10.37
C GLN A 961 -13.67 -56.30 9.08
N ASP A 962 -13.65 -55.09 8.52
CA ASP A 962 -12.93 -54.78 7.28
C ASP A 962 -11.44 -54.37 7.48
N GLN A 963 -10.97 -54.32 8.74
CA GLN A 963 -9.57 -53.95 9.08
C GLN A 963 -8.63 -55.15 9.40
N GLN A 964 -9.03 -56.40 9.10
CA GLN A 964 -8.18 -57.59 9.35
C GLN A 964 -7.73 -58.36 8.08
N GLN A 965 -7.73 -57.72 6.90
CA GLN A 965 -7.18 -58.33 5.66
C GLN A 965 -6.29 -57.40 4.81
N GLN A 966 -5.64 -56.39 5.41
CA GLN A 966 -4.64 -55.54 4.72
C GLN A 966 -3.30 -55.42 5.47
N GLN A 967 -2.83 -56.54 6.03
CA GLN A 967 -1.41 -56.77 6.33
C GLN A 967 -1.00 -58.20 5.95
N ASP A 968 -0.90 -58.47 4.65
CA ASP A 968 -0.04 -59.52 4.07
C ASP A 968 -0.12 -59.45 2.52
N GLY A 969 1.03 -59.32 1.83
CA GLY A 969 1.13 -59.62 0.39
C GLY A 969 1.51 -58.50 -0.58
N GLU A 970 2.73 -57.97 -0.50
CA GLU A 970 3.40 -57.44 -1.71
C GLU A 970 3.74 -58.58 -2.68
N GLN A 971 3.06 -58.69 -3.83
CA GLN A 971 3.59 -59.39 -5.02
C GLN A 971 2.69 -59.28 -6.27
N GLY A 972 3.30 -58.98 -7.42
CA GLY A 972 2.91 -59.58 -8.72
C GLY A 972 1.94 -58.81 -9.62
N ASP A 973 2.50 -57.85 -10.37
CA ASP A 973 2.55 -57.81 -11.85
C ASP A 973 1.31 -58.06 -12.76
N GLU A 974 1.35 -57.35 -13.90
CA GLU A 974 0.71 -57.63 -15.21
C GLU A 974 -0.81 -57.38 -15.45
N GLU A 975 -1.07 -56.25 -16.15
CA GLU A 975 -1.92 -56.13 -17.36
C GLU A 975 -3.48 -56.30 -17.24
N GLN A 976 -4.35 -55.67 -18.07
CA GLN A 976 -4.21 -54.95 -19.34
C GLN A 976 -5.36 -53.94 -19.59
N GLU A 977 -5.21 -53.13 -20.65
CA GLU A 977 -6.13 -52.27 -21.46
C GLU A 977 -7.65 -52.62 -21.52
N GLN A 978 -8.64 -51.78 -21.90
CA GLN A 978 -8.78 -50.41 -22.53
C GLN A 978 -10.23 -49.87 -22.19
N GLU A 979 -10.92 -48.82 -22.72
CA GLU A 979 -10.80 -47.97 -23.93
C GLU A 979 -11.27 -46.48 -23.72
N GLN A 980 -12.57 -46.12 -23.88
CA GLN A 980 -13.19 -44.76 -23.89
C GLN A 980 -14.66 -44.83 -23.30
N SER A 981 -15.49 -43.79 -23.02
CA SER A 981 -15.72 -42.46 -23.66
C SER A 981 -16.65 -41.50 -22.85
N ASP A 982 -16.39 -40.18 -22.92
CA ASP A 982 -17.28 -38.98 -23.04
C ASP A 982 -18.68 -38.79 -22.40
N GLN A 983 -18.88 -37.57 -21.81
CA GLN A 983 -20.09 -36.70 -21.73
C GLN A 983 -21.31 -37.13 -20.86
N GLY A 984 -22.04 -36.25 -20.13
CA GLY A 984 -21.86 -34.81 -19.81
C GLY A 984 -23.08 -34.13 -19.11
N GLU A 985 -22.85 -32.96 -18.50
CA GLU A 985 -23.77 -31.79 -18.25
C GLU A 985 -24.95 -31.75 -17.21
N GLN A 986 -25.02 -30.62 -16.47
CA GLN A 986 -26.20 -29.85 -15.91
C GLN A 986 -27.19 -30.57 -14.94
N GLY A 987 -28.11 -29.94 -14.17
CA GLY A 987 -28.34 -28.53 -13.76
C GLY A 987 -29.85 -28.18 -13.53
N ASP A 988 -30.31 -27.28 -12.63
CA ASP A 988 -29.66 -26.62 -11.47
C ASP A 988 -30.61 -26.16 -10.30
N GLU A 989 -31.50 -25.14 -10.39
CA GLU A 989 -32.17 -24.44 -9.22
C GLU A 989 -33.75 -24.36 -9.17
N GLU A 990 -34.30 -23.49 -8.27
CA GLU A 990 -35.70 -22.99 -7.95
C GLU A 990 -36.35 -23.53 -6.63
N GLN A 991 -36.87 -22.74 -5.64
CA GLN A 991 -37.87 -21.63 -5.56
C GLN A 991 -39.36 -22.09 -5.66
N ASP A 992 -40.38 -21.61 -4.92
CA ASP A 992 -40.52 -20.70 -3.73
C ASP A 992 -41.96 -20.79 -3.10
N GLU A 993 -42.28 -19.94 -2.10
CA GLU A 993 -43.55 -19.18 -1.85
C GLU A 993 -44.67 -19.60 -0.82
N GLN A 994 -45.35 -18.56 -0.27
CA GLN A 994 -46.68 -18.44 0.42
C GLN A 994 -46.81 -18.79 1.94
N GLN A 995 -47.04 -17.83 2.87
CA GLN A 995 -48.30 -17.15 3.34
C GLN A 995 -49.18 -17.99 4.33
N GLU A 996 -49.94 -17.50 5.34
CA GLU A 996 -50.61 -16.20 5.61
C GLU A 996 -51.11 -16.01 7.11
N GLN A 997 -51.53 -14.79 7.53
CA GLN A 997 -52.56 -14.41 8.58
C GLN A 997 -52.37 -14.45 10.15
N GLN A 998 -52.16 -13.26 10.79
CA GLN A 998 -53.06 -12.48 11.72
C GLN A 998 -53.54 -12.98 13.15
N PRO A 999 -54.03 -12.11 14.12
CA PRO A 999 -53.44 -10.91 14.78
C PRO A 999 -53.87 -10.64 16.29
N GLN A 1000 -53.60 -9.42 16.85
CA GLN A 1000 -54.21 -8.70 18.04
C GLN A 1000 -53.52 -8.75 19.45
N PRO A 1001 -53.73 -7.74 20.35
CA PRO A 1001 -53.82 -6.27 20.17
C PRO A 1001 -53.21 -5.36 21.31
N GLY A 1002 -53.10 -4.04 21.07
CA GLY A 1002 -52.97 -2.95 22.09
C GLY A 1002 -51.80 -1.97 21.84
N ASP A 1003 -52.00 -0.74 21.34
CA ASP A 1003 -52.43 0.51 22.05
C ASP A 1003 -51.24 1.22 22.77
N GLU A 1004 -50.90 2.52 22.69
CA GLU A 1004 -51.30 3.82 22.06
C GLU A 1004 -49.99 4.69 22.02
N GLU A 1005 -49.69 5.77 21.27
CA GLU A 1005 -50.29 6.69 20.27
C GLU A 1005 -49.13 7.50 19.59
N GLN A 1006 -49.01 7.64 18.25
CA GLN A 1006 -48.66 8.91 17.51
C GLN A 1006 -48.33 8.82 15.99
N ASP A 1007 -48.88 9.80 15.27
CA ASP A 1007 -48.48 10.48 14.00
C ASP A 1007 -48.42 9.71 12.65
N GLU A 1008 -49.56 9.69 11.96
CA GLU A 1008 -49.74 9.40 10.52
C GLU A 1008 -49.33 10.61 9.64
N GLU A 1009 -48.32 10.52 8.75
CA GLU A 1009 -48.21 11.39 7.54
C GLU A 1009 -47.14 10.95 6.49
N GLN A 1010 -47.11 9.69 6.00
CA GLN A 1010 -46.23 9.32 4.85
C GLN A 1010 -46.50 8.00 4.05
N GLU A 1011 -47.75 7.68 3.68
CA GLU A 1011 -48.05 6.57 2.73
C GLU A 1011 -48.80 7.04 1.47
N GLU A 1012 -48.08 7.62 0.50
CA GLU A 1012 -48.64 7.87 -0.86
C GLU A 1012 -47.57 8.02 -1.98
N GLN A 1013 -46.32 7.56 -1.78
CA GLN A 1013 -45.19 7.82 -2.71
C GLN A 1013 -44.16 6.67 -2.93
N GLN A 1014 -44.48 5.41 -2.62
CA GLN A 1014 -43.55 4.28 -2.87
C GLN A 1014 -43.90 3.40 -4.09
N ASP A 1015 -45.18 3.28 -4.47
CA ASP A 1015 -45.64 2.39 -5.56
C ASP A 1015 -45.19 2.79 -7.00
N GLU A 1016 -44.60 3.96 -7.23
CA GLU A 1016 -44.13 4.38 -8.57
C GLU A 1016 -42.64 4.08 -8.84
N GLY A 1017 -41.89 3.50 -7.88
CA GLY A 1017 -40.45 3.24 -8.02
C GLY A 1017 -40.10 1.92 -8.75
N GLU A 1018 -40.54 0.79 -8.20
CA GLU A 1018 -40.03 -0.55 -8.57
C GLU A 1018 -40.31 -0.93 -10.04
N ALA A 1019 -41.41 -0.43 -10.60
CA ALA A 1019 -41.78 -0.67 -11.99
C ALA A 1019 -40.76 -0.09 -13.00
N SER A 1020 -39.98 0.94 -12.66
CA SER A 1020 -39.03 1.53 -13.60
C SER A 1020 -37.70 0.78 -13.70
N GLU A 1021 -37.21 0.19 -12.60
CA GLU A 1021 -35.94 -0.55 -12.64
C GLU A 1021 -36.04 -1.85 -13.44
N ALA A 1022 -37.21 -2.49 -13.44
CA ALA A 1022 -37.46 -3.71 -14.20
C ALA A 1022 -37.36 -3.47 -15.73
N GLU A 1023 -37.99 -2.40 -16.25
CA GLU A 1023 -37.89 -2.06 -17.68
C GLU A 1023 -36.46 -1.64 -18.10
N GLU A 1024 -35.71 -0.98 -17.21
CA GLU A 1024 -34.33 -0.54 -17.52
C GLU A 1024 -33.36 -1.74 -17.58
N ARG A 1025 -33.44 -2.69 -16.63
CA ARG A 1025 -32.65 -3.94 -16.63
C ARG A 1025 -32.97 -4.83 -17.85
N GLU A 1026 -34.21 -4.89 -18.31
CA GLU A 1026 -34.58 -5.69 -19.49
C GLU A 1026 -34.04 -5.08 -20.79
N ALA A 1027 -34.01 -3.74 -20.89
CA ALA A 1027 -33.40 -3.03 -22.01
C ALA A 1027 -31.87 -3.24 -22.08
N GLU A 1028 -31.17 -3.26 -20.95
CA GLU A 1028 -29.74 -3.55 -20.91
C GLU A 1028 -29.42 -5.00 -21.31
N LYS A 1029 -30.21 -5.99 -20.86
CA LYS A 1029 -30.06 -7.38 -21.31
C LYS A 1029 -30.24 -7.53 -22.83
N GLN A 1030 -31.15 -6.79 -23.47
CA GLN A 1030 -31.29 -6.81 -24.94
C GLN A 1030 -30.11 -6.15 -25.65
N ASN A 1031 -29.64 -4.99 -25.18
CA ASN A 1031 -28.51 -4.27 -25.76
C ASN A 1031 -27.20 -5.10 -25.66
N MET A 1032 -26.97 -5.78 -24.53
CA MET A 1032 -25.85 -6.70 -24.34
C MET A 1032 -25.89 -7.87 -25.33
N LYS A 1033 -27.08 -8.41 -25.59
CA LYS A 1033 -27.28 -9.53 -26.54
C LYS A 1033 -27.01 -9.11 -27.99
N GLU A 1034 -27.43 -7.92 -28.40
CA GLU A 1034 -27.10 -7.37 -29.72
C GLU A 1034 -25.59 -7.11 -29.86
N ILE A 1035 -24.90 -6.69 -28.79
CA ILE A 1035 -23.43 -6.55 -28.78
C ILE A 1035 -22.72 -7.92 -28.94
N LEU A 1036 -23.22 -8.97 -28.29
CA LEU A 1036 -22.67 -10.33 -28.39
C LEU A 1036 -22.83 -10.91 -29.80
N GLU A 1037 -24.02 -10.83 -30.41
CA GLU A 1037 -24.23 -11.28 -31.80
C GLU A 1037 -23.30 -10.52 -32.79
N ASN A 1038 -23.09 -9.21 -32.59
CA ASN A 1038 -22.15 -8.42 -33.40
C ASN A 1038 -20.66 -8.75 -33.17
N LEU A 1039 -20.31 -9.41 -32.06
CA LEU A 1039 -18.95 -9.90 -31.78
C LEU A 1039 -18.70 -11.28 -32.38
N GLU A 1040 -19.71 -12.17 -32.39
CA GLU A 1040 -19.60 -13.49 -32.99
C GLU A 1040 -19.40 -13.44 -34.52
N ASP A 1041 -20.06 -12.51 -35.21
CA ASP A 1041 -19.98 -12.34 -36.68
C ASP A 1041 -18.68 -11.66 -37.18
N SER A 1042 -17.71 -11.43 -36.27
CA SER A 1042 -16.45 -10.72 -36.57
C SER A 1042 -15.29 -11.67 -36.92
N ASP A 1043 -14.94 -11.74 -38.22
CA ASP A 1043 -13.87 -12.58 -38.82
C ASP A 1043 -12.47 -12.50 -38.16
N ASN A 1044 -12.21 -11.55 -37.25
CA ASN A 1044 -10.87 -11.18 -36.78
C ASN A 1044 -10.48 -11.67 -35.37
N ASN A 1045 -11.26 -12.52 -34.69
CA ASN A 1045 -10.92 -12.93 -33.30
C ASN A 1045 -10.87 -14.45 -33.06
N PHE A 1046 -9.90 -15.12 -33.67
CA PHE A 1046 -9.64 -16.55 -33.52
C PHE A 1046 -9.27 -16.98 -32.09
N GLN A 1047 -8.69 -16.11 -31.26
CA GLN A 1047 -8.35 -16.45 -29.88
C GLN A 1047 -9.55 -16.36 -28.93
N LEU A 1048 -10.48 -15.41 -29.14
CA LEU A 1048 -11.67 -15.30 -28.30
C LEU A 1048 -12.63 -16.47 -28.49
N ARG A 1049 -12.87 -16.92 -29.74
CA ARG A 1049 -13.69 -18.13 -29.97
C ARG A 1049 -13.11 -19.35 -29.26
N LYS A 1050 -11.78 -19.55 -29.31
CA LYS A 1050 -11.15 -20.66 -28.60
C LYS A 1050 -11.23 -20.53 -27.08
N ALA A 1051 -11.24 -19.32 -26.52
CA ALA A 1051 -11.42 -19.11 -25.08
C ALA A 1051 -12.86 -19.38 -24.61
N LEU A 1052 -13.85 -19.31 -25.52
CA LEU A 1052 -15.27 -19.57 -25.22
C LEU A 1052 -15.69 -21.03 -25.43
N GLU A 1053 -14.96 -21.80 -26.25
CA GLU A 1053 -15.20 -23.26 -26.43
C GLU A 1053 -14.84 -24.10 -25.20
N ASP A 1054 -14.02 -23.58 -24.27
CA ASP A 1054 -13.52 -24.29 -23.08
C ASP A 1054 -14.27 -23.91 -21.75
N VAL A 1055 -15.37 -23.14 -21.80
CA VAL A 1055 -16.12 -22.68 -20.60
C VAL A 1055 -17.39 -23.52 -20.36
N PRO A 1056 -17.54 -24.21 -19.21
CA PRO A 1056 -18.78 -24.88 -18.85
C PRO A 1056 -19.91 -23.89 -18.50
N ASN A 1057 -21.15 -24.18 -18.91
CA ASN A 1057 -22.32 -23.29 -18.80
C ASN A 1057 -22.70 -22.80 -17.37
N ARG A 1058 -22.10 -23.33 -16.30
CA ARG A 1058 -22.51 -23.09 -14.90
C ARG A 1058 -21.99 -21.78 -14.28
N TYR A 1059 -21.40 -20.89 -15.08
CA TYR A 1059 -20.80 -19.61 -14.65
C TYR A 1059 -21.48 -18.39 -15.31
N ILE A 1060 -22.80 -18.42 -15.47
CA ILE A 1060 -23.56 -17.37 -16.19
C ILE A 1060 -24.67 -16.72 -15.33
N GLU A 1061 -25.07 -17.31 -14.19
CA GLU A 1061 -26.32 -16.92 -13.51
C GLU A 1061 -26.18 -16.26 -12.13
N ASN A 1062 -24.99 -16.23 -11.51
CA ASN A 1062 -24.72 -15.46 -10.28
C ASN A 1062 -23.38 -14.70 -10.36
N ASP A 1063 -23.39 -13.45 -9.83
CA ASP A 1063 -22.35 -12.42 -9.84
C ASP A 1063 -21.79 -11.94 -11.20
N TRP A 1064 -22.48 -10.96 -11.82
CA TRP A 1064 -21.92 -9.80 -12.55
C TRP A 1064 -22.91 -8.62 -12.63
#